data_AF-A0A534MW71-F1
#
_entry.id   AF-A0A534MW71-F1
#
_cell.length_a   1.000
_cell.length_b   1.000
_cell.length_c   1.000
_cell.angle_alpha   90.00
_cell.angle_beta   90.00
_cell.angle_gamma   90.00
#
_symmetry.space_group_name_H-M   'P 1'
#
loop_
_entity.id
_entity.type
_entity.pdbx_description
1 polymer ?
#
loop_
_entity_poly.entity_id
_entity_poly.type
_entity_poly.pdbx_seq_one_letter_code
_entity_poly.pdbx_strand_id
1 'polypeptide(L)'
;MLVLVAVLVAGSLAVLFAGSTVVGPQGDRSTGSVTSRSSSPAPNGDPPRDPLTWPFTRDSIWNLPIGADAVYVPAHIQQATAAGMTADVDVLILTPSAPDTPVYYNGDAWDKVPGRCDVQGSVLFSAPIPTDFVVPGNGGGNPHGTTPNYATAILAANGHTLYQGQPFARCSAGGNATIMWSQSSEDLYGTGFSGAHGGSMLSSIGGTIRLGELAPGGAIRHAMKLNMDSVNFYNGSGGYRWPATTADSGYKGFYNGSIPAVRMGSLLALPKATDVDNMSLETEPAKILARAFQDYGAYIADTAGWSVYGIDTEYSPSGDVLVEFQNDWGFPLWEDSKDTPWARDMDRIFGNLSVVDNWDLTTWLTVSASNGALGTGLGRPRVPWAPDLGPIPPDITPPVSIDTLSGSPGLEGWYVSPVKVKVTASDIGGSGVNVTHVRWDGGTWEDYTAPIHISGDGSHTFEYYATDFAGNNETIHSVPFMIDTVRPVSTVRVDGTPGPGGYLSPAIVTLTATDATSGVGSIRYRIDDGAFWTYSAPFRIAGAGNHRLEYFATDQAGNEEVLHTIVIPVSGGWGHPPPIVLFHASGTPGENGWYISTVDVSLTPSSSNGSTPSIAYRVDDGPWVLYSGSFQVPQGRHLISFQASDSDGFLGSMQSIPLDIDFTPPKVVKATAIGDVVGPDATVSWTGTDQVSGLAGYQVSVDGRPY
;
A
#
# COMPACT_ATOMS: atom_id res chain seq x y z
N MET A 1 12.60 43.66 -25.50
CA MET A 1 12.18 44.91 -24.86
C MET A 1 10.93 44.60 -24.04
N LEU A 2 10.99 44.88 -22.73
CA LEU A 2 9.97 44.88 -21.66
C LEU A 2 8.52 45.25 -22.15
N VAL A 3 7.35 44.87 -21.59
CA VAL A 3 6.93 44.46 -20.22
C VAL A 3 5.40 44.23 -20.15
N LEU A 4 4.92 43.39 -19.19
CA LEU A 4 3.59 43.35 -18.49
C LEU A 4 2.27 43.13 -19.32
N VAL A 5 1.13 42.60 -18.85
CA VAL A 5 0.55 42.32 -17.51
C VAL A 5 -0.68 41.37 -17.61
N ALA A 6 -0.77 40.44 -16.65
CA ALA A 6 -1.91 39.97 -15.83
C ALA A 6 -3.21 39.25 -16.34
N VAL A 7 -3.63 38.33 -15.44
CA VAL A 7 -4.99 37.96 -14.94
C VAL A 7 -5.64 36.64 -15.44
N LEU A 8 -5.68 35.66 -14.51
CA LEU A 8 -6.77 34.76 -14.02
C LEU A 8 -7.97 34.45 -14.98
N VAL A 9 -8.50 33.22 -15.15
CA VAL A 9 -9.16 32.32 -14.18
C VAL A 9 -9.35 30.90 -14.80
N ALA A 10 -9.17 29.88 -13.94
CA ALA A 10 -9.74 28.51 -13.88
C ALA A 10 -10.09 27.68 -15.13
N GLY A 11 -9.61 26.42 -15.10
CA GLY A 11 -10.54 25.28 -15.06
C GLY A 11 -10.25 24.10 -15.98
N SER A 12 -9.64 23.07 -15.38
CA SER A 12 -9.89 21.63 -15.63
C SER A 12 -8.95 20.85 -16.57
N LEU A 13 -8.71 19.60 -16.12
CA LEU A 13 -8.16 18.41 -16.79
C LEU A 13 -6.63 18.16 -16.76
N ALA A 14 -6.26 17.31 -15.79
CA ALA A 14 -5.58 16.01 -15.96
C ALA A 14 -4.30 15.90 -16.81
N VAL A 15 -3.22 15.59 -16.08
CA VAL A 15 -2.14 14.62 -16.39
C VAL A 15 -1.11 15.02 -17.47
N LEU A 16 0.08 15.40 -17.01
CA LEU A 16 1.39 14.73 -17.26
C LEU A 16 2.53 15.69 -16.90
N PHE A 17 3.33 15.37 -15.90
CA PHE A 17 4.73 15.83 -15.86
C PHE A 17 5.64 14.72 -15.33
N ALA A 18 6.50 14.26 -16.24
CA ALA A 18 7.78 13.68 -15.91
C ALA A 18 8.70 14.73 -15.29
N GLY A 19 9.50 14.29 -14.32
CA GLY A 19 10.83 14.82 -14.04
C GLY A 19 10.90 16.12 -13.23
N SER A 20 11.03 16.02 -11.91
CA SER A 20 12.21 16.55 -11.21
C SER A 20 12.24 16.08 -9.76
N THR A 21 13.41 15.58 -9.40
CA THR A 21 13.86 15.06 -8.11
C THR A 21 13.85 16.10 -7.00
N VAL A 22 13.14 15.84 -5.91
CA VAL A 22 13.56 16.17 -4.54
C VAL A 22 13.17 15.01 -3.64
N VAL A 23 14.15 14.16 -3.34
CA VAL A 23 14.05 13.10 -2.33
C VAL A 23 14.05 13.79 -0.96
N GLY A 24 12.89 13.84 -0.30
CA GLY A 24 12.82 13.98 1.16
C GLY A 24 13.01 12.58 1.77
N PRO A 25 13.80 12.42 2.84
CA PRO A 25 14.03 11.10 3.39
C PRO A 25 12.73 10.63 4.05
N GLN A 26 12.09 9.62 3.45
CA GLN A 26 11.38 8.62 4.24
C GLN A 26 12.46 7.95 5.10
N GLY A 27 12.60 8.47 6.32
CA GLY A 27 13.38 7.84 7.36
C GLY A 27 12.76 6.47 7.62
N ASP A 28 13.51 5.46 7.22
CA ASP A 28 13.45 4.09 7.72
C ASP A 28 12.98 4.11 9.18
N ARG A 29 11.83 3.48 9.45
CA ARG A 29 11.31 3.32 10.81
C ARG A 29 12.27 2.36 11.49
N SER A 30 13.31 2.93 12.11
CA SER A 30 14.28 2.18 12.87
C SER A 30 13.53 1.45 13.99
N THR A 31 13.38 0.14 13.80
CA THR A 31 13.26 -0.83 14.86
C THR A 31 14.46 -0.63 15.78
N GLY A 32 14.27 0.15 16.84
CA GLY A 32 15.19 0.16 17.97
C GLY A 32 15.19 -1.24 18.56
N SER A 33 16.14 -2.07 18.11
CA SER A 33 16.40 -3.41 18.62
C SER A 33 16.55 -3.32 20.15
N VAL A 34 15.52 -3.76 20.88
CA VAL A 34 15.66 -4.13 22.28
C VAL A 34 16.16 -5.56 22.27
N THR A 35 17.47 -5.71 22.37
CA THR A 35 18.12 -6.99 22.65
C THR A 35 17.44 -7.65 23.86
N SER A 36 17.00 -8.89 23.67
CA SER A 36 16.56 -9.86 24.68
C SER A 36 16.94 -9.49 26.12
N ARG A 37 15.98 -9.01 26.93
CA ARG A 37 16.16 -8.99 28.39
C ARG A 37 15.63 -10.29 28.96
N SER A 38 16.60 -11.14 29.31
CA SER A 38 16.50 -12.21 30.30
C SER A 38 15.50 -11.86 31.41
N SER A 39 14.66 -12.84 31.76
CA SER A 39 13.81 -12.89 32.95
C SER A 39 14.65 -12.92 34.25
N SER A 40 15.45 -11.89 34.49
CA SER A 40 16.07 -11.69 35.79
C SER A 40 15.03 -11.14 36.76
N PRO A 41 14.98 -11.62 38.01
CA PRO A 41 14.10 -11.06 39.02
C PRO A 41 14.40 -9.57 39.22
N ALA A 42 13.35 -8.79 39.45
CA ALA A 42 13.43 -7.35 39.70
C ALA A 42 14.55 -7.04 40.72
N PRO A 43 15.45 -6.09 40.46
CA PRO A 43 16.62 -5.82 41.31
C PRO A 43 16.30 -5.49 42.79
N ASN A 44 15.03 -5.16 43.09
CA ASN A 44 14.64 -4.55 44.37
C ASN A 44 13.58 -5.32 45.17
N GLY A 45 13.07 -6.47 44.70
CA GLY A 45 12.07 -7.24 45.45
C GLY A 45 10.69 -6.57 45.61
N ASP A 46 10.43 -5.48 44.90
CA ASP A 46 9.09 -4.87 44.80
C ASP A 46 8.15 -5.81 44.02
N PRO A 47 6.87 -5.94 44.42
CA PRO A 47 5.92 -6.75 43.67
C PRO A 47 5.76 -6.18 42.25
N PRO A 48 5.61 -7.04 41.23
CA PRO A 48 5.35 -6.59 39.87
C PRO A 48 4.07 -5.75 39.82
N ARG A 49 4.07 -4.72 38.96
CA ARG A 49 2.86 -3.90 38.76
C ARG A 49 1.97 -4.47 37.66
N ASP A 50 0.67 -4.22 37.81
CA ASP A 50 -0.36 -4.61 36.85
C ASP A 50 -0.40 -3.62 35.66
N PRO A 51 -0.14 -4.07 34.43
CA PRO A 51 -0.16 -3.20 33.25
C PRO A 51 -1.54 -2.62 32.93
N LEU A 52 -2.65 -3.21 33.39
CA LEU A 52 -4.00 -2.68 33.14
C LEU A 52 -4.32 -1.44 33.99
N THR A 53 -3.63 -1.28 35.10
CA THR A 53 -3.79 -0.12 35.99
C THR A 53 -2.61 0.84 35.90
N TRP A 54 -1.42 0.33 35.54
CA TRP A 54 -0.21 1.12 35.38
C TRP A 54 0.58 0.59 34.18
N PRO A 55 0.30 1.04 32.95
CA PRO A 55 0.84 0.46 31.71
C PRO A 55 2.30 0.84 31.42
N PHE A 56 2.84 0.23 30.36
CA PHE A 56 4.14 0.48 29.73
C PHE A 56 5.34 0.09 30.56
N THR A 57 6.54 0.02 29.98
CA THR A 57 7.79 -0.30 30.68
C THR A 57 8.15 0.76 31.72
N ARG A 58 8.99 0.41 32.70
CA ARG A 58 9.39 1.34 33.78
C ARG A 58 10.25 2.52 33.31
N ASP A 59 10.85 2.42 32.12
CA ASP A 59 11.58 3.49 31.45
C ASP A 59 10.72 4.29 30.45
N SER A 60 9.42 3.98 30.37
CA SER A 60 8.44 4.80 29.65
C SER A 60 8.47 6.24 30.14
N ILE A 61 8.24 7.19 29.24
CA ILE A 61 8.07 8.62 29.56
C ILE A 61 7.01 8.86 30.65
N TRP A 62 6.02 7.98 30.77
CA TRP A 62 4.98 8.06 31.77
C TRP A 62 5.46 7.60 33.14
N ASN A 63 6.45 6.71 33.21
CA ASN A 63 6.84 6.02 34.43
C ASN A 63 8.15 6.54 35.05
N LEU A 64 8.73 7.59 34.46
CA LEU A 64 10.00 8.18 34.86
C LEU A 64 9.81 9.37 35.83
N PRO A 65 10.31 9.28 37.07
CA PRO A 65 10.33 10.41 38.00
C PRO A 65 11.31 11.49 37.56
N ILE A 66 11.06 12.73 37.96
CA ILE A 66 11.96 13.87 37.74
C ILE A 66 13.28 13.66 38.48
N GLY A 67 14.37 13.89 37.76
CA GLY A 67 15.73 13.77 38.27
C GLY A 67 16.25 15.06 38.92
N ALA A 68 17.23 14.91 39.80
CA ALA A 68 17.77 16.01 40.60
C ALA A 68 18.48 17.11 39.80
N ASP A 69 18.87 16.83 38.55
CA ASP A 69 19.60 17.74 37.67
C ASP A 69 18.70 18.33 36.57
N ALA A 70 17.37 18.17 36.70
CA ALA A 70 16.40 18.76 35.81
C ALA A 70 16.57 20.28 35.70
N VAL A 71 16.61 20.78 34.46
CA VAL A 71 16.74 22.20 34.14
C VAL A 71 15.35 22.74 33.81
N TYR A 72 14.96 23.84 34.45
CA TYR A 72 13.60 24.37 34.35
C TYR A 72 13.55 25.70 33.60
N VAL A 73 12.54 25.86 32.75
CA VAL A 73 12.13 27.14 32.17
C VAL A 73 10.72 27.47 32.68
N PRO A 74 10.50 28.59 33.39
CA PRO A 74 9.17 28.98 33.85
C PRO A 74 8.15 29.03 32.71
N ALA A 75 7.01 28.36 32.89
CA ALA A 75 6.02 28.23 31.82
C ALA A 75 5.15 29.49 31.68
N HIS A 76 4.97 30.25 32.78
CA HIS A 76 4.12 31.44 32.83
C HIS A 76 2.73 31.21 32.23
N ILE A 77 2.10 30.09 32.61
CA ILE A 77 0.78 29.72 32.16
C ILE A 77 -0.20 30.82 32.55
N GLN A 78 -0.97 31.30 31.59
CA GLN A 78 -1.98 32.32 31.80
C GLN A 78 -3.07 31.77 32.73
N GLN A 79 -3.51 32.63 33.65
CA GLN A 79 -4.57 32.27 34.58
C GLN A 79 -5.85 31.91 33.81
N ALA A 80 -6.50 30.80 34.17
CA ALA A 80 -7.74 30.39 33.53
C ALA A 80 -8.85 31.43 33.72
N THR A 81 -9.58 31.75 32.65
CA THR A 81 -10.62 32.79 32.65
C THR A 81 -12.02 32.25 32.41
N ALA A 82 -12.16 31.04 31.86
CA ALA A 82 -13.46 30.44 31.58
C ALA A 82 -13.99 29.56 32.72
N ALA A 83 -13.16 28.65 33.24
CA ALA A 83 -13.49 27.76 34.35
C ALA A 83 -12.26 27.49 35.22
N GLY A 84 -12.46 27.06 36.47
CA GLY A 84 -11.38 26.84 37.44
C GLY A 84 -10.57 25.57 37.18
N MET A 85 -11.23 24.53 36.66
CA MET A 85 -10.63 23.25 36.31
C MET A 85 -11.59 22.47 35.41
N THR A 86 -11.06 21.68 34.48
CA THR A 86 -11.82 20.72 33.68
C THR A 86 -11.08 19.37 33.64
N ALA A 87 -11.76 18.34 33.16
CA ALA A 87 -11.13 17.10 32.76
C ALA A 87 -11.32 16.92 31.25
N ASP A 88 -10.26 16.48 30.57
CA ASP A 88 -10.44 15.77 29.32
C ASP A 88 -10.56 14.28 29.65
N VAL A 89 -11.49 13.59 29.01
CA VAL A 89 -11.82 12.22 29.39
C VAL A 89 -11.26 11.27 28.35
N ASP A 90 -10.42 10.35 28.79
CA ASP A 90 -9.94 9.25 27.97
C ASP A 90 -10.84 8.04 28.14
N VAL A 91 -11.17 7.40 27.01
CA VAL A 91 -12.00 6.20 27.00
C VAL A 91 -11.11 4.97 27.01
N LEU A 92 -11.13 4.20 28.09
CA LEU A 92 -10.21 3.09 28.29
C LEU A 92 -10.97 1.77 28.40
N ILE A 93 -10.78 0.91 27.40
CA ILE A 93 -11.51 -0.35 27.27
C ILE A 93 -10.52 -1.50 27.40
N LEU A 94 -10.25 -1.88 28.65
CA LEU A 94 -9.21 -2.85 29.02
C LEU A 94 -9.81 -4.22 29.38
N THR A 95 -10.82 -4.63 28.62
CA THR A 95 -11.57 -5.89 28.80
C THR A 95 -11.34 -6.82 27.61
N PRO A 96 -10.15 -7.44 27.47
CA PRO A 96 -9.76 -8.19 26.28
C PRO A 96 -10.62 -9.46 26.06
N SER A 97 -11.36 -9.90 27.08
CA SER A 97 -12.31 -11.02 26.99
C SER A 97 -13.71 -10.62 26.53
N ALA A 98 -13.97 -9.34 26.25
CA ALA A 98 -15.26 -8.88 25.76
C ALA A 98 -15.52 -9.35 24.32
N PRO A 99 -16.78 -9.34 23.85
CA PRO A 99 -17.07 -9.66 22.45
C PRO A 99 -16.36 -8.73 21.48
N ASP A 100 -15.77 -9.32 20.44
CA ASP A 100 -15.15 -8.55 19.36
C ASP A 100 -16.22 -7.73 18.63
N THR A 101 -16.06 -6.40 18.64
CA THR A 101 -17.04 -5.44 18.16
C THR A 101 -16.43 -4.61 17.04
N PRO A 102 -17.09 -4.51 15.86
CA PRO A 102 -16.60 -3.68 14.77
C PRO A 102 -16.66 -2.19 15.16
N VAL A 103 -15.57 -1.48 14.91
CA VAL A 103 -15.46 -0.03 15.11
C VAL A 103 -15.47 0.67 13.75
N TYR A 104 -16.48 1.50 13.51
CA TYR A 104 -16.74 2.13 12.22
C TYR A 104 -16.17 3.54 12.11
N TYR A 105 -15.83 3.96 10.90
CA TYR A 105 -15.46 5.34 10.64
C TYR A 105 -16.65 6.32 10.85
N ASN A 106 -16.40 7.42 11.55
CA ASN A 106 -17.27 8.59 11.65
C ASN A 106 -16.43 9.89 11.60
N GLY A 107 -16.74 10.79 10.65
CA GLY A 107 -15.97 12.01 10.40
C GLY A 107 -16.53 13.28 11.03
N ASP A 108 -17.45 13.20 11.99
CA ASP A 108 -18.10 14.36 12.59
C ASP A 108 -17.30 15.05 13.72
N ALA A 109 -16.14 14.48 14.06
CA ALA A 109 -15.07 15.11 14.85
C ALA A 109 -15.57 15.91 16.07
N TRP A 110 -15.25 17.20 16.18
CA TRP A 110 -15.66 18.08 17.29
C TRP A 110 -16.75 19.08 16.91
N ASP A 111 -16.96 19.37 15.63
CA ASP A 111 -17.72 20.52 15.12
C ASP A 111 -19.19 20.24 14.79
N LYS A 112 -19.61 18.97 14.63
CA LYS A 112 -21.00 18.60 14.30
C LYS A 112 -21.71 17.90 15.45
N VAL A 113 -22.80 18.47 15.97
CA VAL A 113 -23.46 18.04 17.21
C VAL A 113 -24.93 17.59 16.99
N PRO A 114 -25.38 16.44 17.52
CA PRO A 114 -24.60 15.28 17.96
C PRO A 114 -24.25 14.40 16.75
N GLY A 115 -23.00 14.45 16.28
CA GLY A 115 -22.61 13.81 15.02
C GLY A 115 -21.93 12.43 15.17
N ARG A 116 -21.38 12.12 16.34
CA ARG A 116 -20.49 10.96 16.49
C ARG A 116 -21.18 9.59 16.50
N CYS A 117 -22.50 9.51 16.69
CA CYS A 117 -23.20 8.24 16.94
C CYS A 117 -23.42 7.37 15.69
N ASP A 118 -23.47 7.99 14.51
CA ASP A 118 -23.87 7.30 13.29
C ASP A 118 -22.67 6.69 12.55
N VAL A 119 -22.88 5.54 11.90
CA VAL A 119 -21.88 4.94 11.02
C VAL A 119 -21.84 5.73 9.70
N GLN A 120 -20.67 6.25 9.33
CA GLN A 120 -20.49 7.02 8.09
C GLN A 120 -19.57 6.34 7.07
N GLY A 121 -18.75 5.38 7.51
CA GLY A 121 -17.83 4.65 6.64
C GLY A 121 -17.68 3.17 7.02
N SER A 122 -16.64 2.53 6.46
CA SER A 122 -16.35 1.12 6.70
C SER A 122 -15.86 0.87 8.14
N VAL A 123 -15.79 -0.41 8.50
CA VAL A 123 -15.07 -0.86 9.70
C VAL A 123 -13.60 -0.48 9.55
N LEU A 124 -13.03 0.17 10.57
CA LEU A 124 -11.61 0.51 10.65
C LEU A 124 -10.82 -0.64 11.27
N PHE A 125 -11.36 -1.25 12.33
CA PHE A 125 -10.85 -2.43 13.01
C PHE A 125 -11.97 -3.06 13.85
N SER A 126 -11.75 -4.27 14.35
CA SER A 126 -12.58 -4.89 15.39
C SER A 126 -11.78 -5.01 16.67
N ALA A 127 -12.42 -4.76 17.81
CA ALA A 127 -11.78 -4.92 19.11
C ALA A 127 -12.76 -5.37 20.20
N PRO A 128 -12.27 -5.97 21.31
CA PRO A 128 -13.08 -6.36 22.46
C PRO A 128 -13.73 -5.14 23.13
N ILE A 129 -15.06 -5.03 23.07
CA ILE A 129 -15.81 -3.95 23.72
C ILE A 129 -17.02 -4.53 24.49
N PRO A 130 -17.16 -4.30 25.81
CA PRO A 130 -18.30 -4.80 26.59
C PRO A 130 -19.61 -4.27 26.02
N THR A 131 -20.61 -5.13 25.81
CA THR A 131 -21.85 -4.77 25.12
C THR A 131 -22.62 -3.64 25.82
N ASP A 132 -22.52 -3.54 27.13
CA ASP A 132 -23.18 -2.56 27.99
C ASP A 132 -22.42 -1.23 28.15
N PHE A 133 -21.16 -1.16 27.72
CA PHE A 133 -20.39 0.08 27.82
C PHE A 133 -20.85 1.10 26.77
N VAL A 134 -21.27 2.28 27.25
CA VAL A 134 -21.83 3.37 26.45
C VAL A 134 -20.88 4.57 26.53
N VAL A 135 -20.54 5.15 25.39
CA VAL A 135 -19.79 6.41 25.31
C VAL A 135 -20.64 7.41 24.53
N PRO A 136 -21.15 8.49 25.16
CA PRO A 136 -22.00 9.46 24.49
C PRO A 136 -21.33 10.10 23.26
N GLY A 137 -22.13 10.57 22.31
CA GLY A 137 -21.63 11.45 21.25
C GLY A 137 -21.29 12.85 21.78
N ASN A 138 -20.81 13.74 20.92
CA ASN A 138 -20.67 15.16 21.28
C ASN A 138 -22.05 15.85 21.40
N GLY A 139 -22.13 16.88 22.24
CA GLY A 139 -23.31 17.74 22.37
C GLY A 139 -23.67 18.10 23.80
N GLY A 140 -24.61 19.05 23.94
CA GLY A 140 -24.96 19.65 25.24
C GLY A 140 -25.59 18.72 26.28
N GLY A 141 -25.83 17.44 25.94
CA GLY A 141 -26.28 16.41 26.89
C GLY A 141 -25.19 15.44 27.32
N ASN A 142 -23.95 15.63 26.85
CA ASN A 142 -22.82 14.77 27.21
C ASN A 142 -22.27 15.19 28.60
N PRO A 143 -22.14 14.24 29.56
CA PRO A 143 -21.66 14.53 30.91
C PRO A 143 -20.18 14.95 30.99
N HIS A 144 -19.39 14.71 29.95
CA HIS A 144 -17.96 15.03 29.85
C HIS A 144 -17.70 16.30 29.04
N GLY A 145 -18.72 17.15 28.89
CA GLY A 145 -18.65 18.40 28.13
C GLY A 145 -19.17 18.26 26.69
N THR A 146 -19.26 19.40 25.99
CA THR A 146 -19.92 19.45 24.67
C THR A 146 -19.11 18.74 23.58
N THR A 147 -17.79 18.82 23.63
CA THR A 147 -16.89 18.31 22.58
C THR A 147 -15.66 17.62 23.20
N PRO A 148 -15.83 16.57 24.02
CA PRO A 148 -14.70 15.88 24.63
C PRO A 148 -13.80 15.26 23.56
N ASN A 149 -12.51 15.11 23.84
CA ASN A 149 -11.60 14.49 22.88
C ASN A 149 -11.86 13.00 22.78
N TYR A 150 -12.17 12.34 23.91
CA TYR A 150 -12.36 10.88 23.98
C TYR A 150 -11.23 10.15 23.25
N ALA A 151 -9.99 10.53 23.58
CA ALA A 151 -8.85 9.74 23.19
C ALA A 151 -9.03 8.35 23.79
N THR A 152 -8.92 7.34 22.94
CA THR A 152 -9.38 6.00 23.27
C THR A 152 -8.25 5.01 23.18
N ALA A 153 -8.15 4.10 24.15
CA ALA A 153 -7.33 2.90 24.07
C ALA A 153 -8.18 1.66 24.33
N ILE A 154 -8.14 0.70 23.41
CA ILE A 154 -8.84 -0.58 23.50
C ILE A 154 -7.81 -1.69 23.48
N LEU A 155 -7.79 -2.52 24.53
CA LEU A 155 -6.90 -3.68 24.60
C LEU A 155 -7.46 -4.82 23.75
N ALA A 156 -6.67 -5.26 22.78
CA ALA A 156 -7.00 -6.39 21.93
C ALA A 156 -7.10 -7.70 22.72
N ALA A 157 -7.76 -8.71 22.13
CA ALA A 157 -7.98 -10.00 22.78
C ALA A 157 -6.68 -10.75 23.12
N ASN A 158 -5.57 -10.43 22.46
CA ASN A 158 -4.25 -10.98 22.76
C ASN A 158 -3.67 -10.46 24.10
N GLY A 159 -4.26 -9.42 24.70
CA GLY A 159 -3.81 -8.85 25.98
C GLY A 159 -2.57 -7.94 25.89
N HIS A 160 -2.12 -7.62 24.67
CA HIS A 160 -0.92 -6.82 24.40
C HIS A 160 -1.20 -5.60 23.54
N THR A 161 -1.86 -5.79 22.41
CA THR A 161 -2.02 -4.73 21.40
C THR A 161 -3.04 -3.70 21.86
N LEU A 162 -2.66 -2.42 21.78
CA LEU A 162 -3.54 -1.30 22.02
C LEU A 162 -4.01 -0.70 20.69
N TYR A 163 -5.31 -0.80 20.43
CA TYR A 163 -5.96 0.03 19.42
C TYR A 163 -6.19 1.40 20.02
N GLN A 164 -5.59 2.43 19.42
CA GLN A 164 -5.74 3.81 19.87
C GLN A 164 -6.39 4.66 18.78
N GLY A 165 -7.31 5.54 19.14
CA GLY A 165 -7.95 6.45 18.20
C GLY A 165 -8.78 7.53 18.90
N GLN A 166 -9.32 8.48 18.14
CA GLN A 166 -10.25 9.49 18.67
C GLN A 166 -11.03 10.22 17.57
N PRO A 167 -12.14 10.90 17.90
CA PRO A 167 -12.95 10.70 19.11
C PRO A 167 -13.77 9.42 19.00
N PHE A 168 -13.89 8.67 20.08
CA PHE A 168 -14.74 7.46 20.12
C PHE A 168 -16.17 7.78 20.57
N ALA A 169 -17.14 7.06 20.03
CA ALA A 169 -18.50 7.05 20.56
C ALA A 169 -19.14 5.67 20.44
N ARG A 170 -20.06 5.40 21.36
CA ARG A 170 -21.00 4.28 21.34
C ARG A 170 -22.24 4.67 22.10
N CYS A 171 -23.17 5.34 21.42
CA CYS A 171 -24.23 6.11 22.07
C CYS A 171 -25.35 5.26 22.71
N SER A 172 -25.34 3.95 22.54
CA SER A 172 -26.30 3.02 23.16
C SER A 172 -25.65 1.66 23.45
N ALA A 173 -26.16 0.96 24.46
CA ALA A 173 -25.73 -0.39 24.78
C ALA A 173 -26.02 -1.33 23.60
N GLY A 174 -25.02 -2.10 23.19
CA GLY A 174 -25.06 -2.94 21.99
C GLY A 174 -25.08 -2.17 20.67
N GLY A 175 -25.04 -0.84 20.70
CA GLY A 175 -24.99 0.01 19.52
C GLY A 175 -23.64 -0.03 18.80
N ASN A 176 -23.59 0.64 17.65
CA ASN A 176 -22.37 0.77 16.86
C ASN A 176 -21.31 1.56 17.63
N ALA A 177 -20.06 1.08 17.57
CA ALA A 177 -18.90 1.83 17.99
C ALA A 177 -18.35 2.61 16.79
N THR A 178 -18.04 3.89 16.98
CA THR A 178 -17.56 4.79 15.93
C THR A 178 -16.31 5.53 16.38
N ILE A 179 -15.43 5.82 15.43
CA ILE A 179 -14.20 6.59 15.66
C ILE A 179 -13.77 7.28 14.37
N MET A 180 -13.13 8.45 14.47
CA MET A 180 -12.70 9.18 13.27
C MET A 180 -11.44 8.58 12.64
N TRP A 181 -10.51 8.13 13.45
CA TRP A 181 -9.29 7.49 12.99
C TRP A 181 -8.73 6.59 14.07
N SER A 182 -7.84 5.69 13.68
CA SER A 182 -7.19 4.76 14.59
C SER A 182 -5.79 4.39 14.14
N GLN A 183 -5.00 3.91 15.09
CA GLN A 183 -3.74 3.23 14.87
C GLN A 183 -3.60 2.04 15.83
N SER A 184 -2.81 1.05 15.42
CA SER A 184 -2.65 -0.22 16.15
C SER A 184 -1.17 -0.60 16.29
N SER A 185 -0.35 0.32 16.80
CA SER A 185 1.12 0.17 16.83
C SER A 185 1.73 0.12 18.21
N GLU A 186 0.93 0.18 19.27
CA GLU A 186 1.44 0.24 20.64
C GLU A 186 1.13 -1.05 21.40
N ASP A 187 2.10 -1.43 22.22
CA ASP A 187 2.02 -2.58 23.12
C ASP A 187 1.83 -2.04 24.54
N LEU A 188 0.88 -2.61 25.27
CA LEU A 188 0.63 -2.33 26.68
C LEU A 188 1.91 -2.52 27.54
N TYR A 189 2.82 -3.39 27.11
CA TYR A 189 4.11 -3.69 27.72
C TYR A 189 5.28 -2.93 27.08
N GLY A 190 5.04 -2.10 26.07
CA GLY A 190 6.02 -1.26 25.40
C GLY A 190 6.29 0.06 26.13
N THR A 191 6.91 1.03 25.46
CA THR A 191 7.23 2.35 26.06
C THR A 191 6.06 3.34 26.02
N GLY A 192 5.07 3.14 25.15
CA GLY A 192 3.83 3.93 25.13
C GLY A 192 3.99 5.40 24.82
N PHE A 193 5.01 5.83 24.09
CA PHE A 193 5.19 7.27 23.81
C PHE A 193 4.23 7.79 22.71
N SER A 194 3.58 6.90 21.94
CA SER A 194 2.63 7.31 20.90
C SER A 194 1.20 6.83 21.15
N GLY A 195 0.22 7.51 20.54
CA GLY A 195 -1.18 7.18 20.59
C GLY A 195 -2.06 8.25 19.98
N ALA A 196 -3.30 8.37 20.45
CA ALA A 196 -4.34 9.04 19.69
C ALA A 196 -4.76 10.43 20.15
N HIS A 197 -4.03 11.07 21.06
CA HIS A 197 -4.21 12.50 21.30
C HIS A 197 -3.81 13.28 20.05
N GLY A 198 -4.77 13.64 19.20
CA GLY A 198 -4.54 14.15 17.85
C GLY A 198 -3.69 15.42 17.77
N GLY A 199 -3.62 16.21 18.83
CA GLY A 199 -2.76 17.37 18.96
C GLY A 199 -1.28 16.98 19.11
N SER A 200 -0.95 15.92 19.84
CA SER A 200 0.45 15.55 20.17
C SER A 200 0.93 14.21 19.58
N MET A 201 -0.02 13.34 19.25
CA MET A 201 0.11 11.89 19.04
C MET A 201 0.64 11.15 20.27
N LEU A 202 0.47 11.67 21.48
CA LEU A 202 0.80 10.94 22.72
C LEU A 202 -0.23 9.84 23.04
N SER A 203 0.18 8.90 23.87
CA SER A 203 -0.64 7.75 24.26
C SER A 203 -1.98 8.14 24.88
N SER A 204 -3.04 7.46 24.45
CA SER A 204 -4.39 7.62 24.99
C SER A 204 -4.57 6.99 26.37
N ILE A 205 -3.74 6.02 26.75
CA ILE A 205 -3.75 5.41 28.10
C ILE A 205 -2.59 5.91 28.97
N GLY A 206 -1.46 6.26 28.37
CA GLY A 206 -0.31 6.80 29.09
C GLY A 206 -0.64 8.14 29.74
N GLY A 207 -0.37 8.26 31.03
CA GLY A 207 -0.58 9.50 31.78
C GLY A 207 -2.03 9.87 32.09
N THR A 208 -3.00 9.03 31.72
CA THR A 208 -4.39 9.17 32.17
C THR A 208 -4.48 8.88 33.66
N ILE A 209 -5.08 9.79 34.43
CA ILE A 209 -5.33 9.58 35.85
C ILE A 209 -6.41 8.49 36.01
N ARG A 210 -6.07 7.45 36.75
CA ARG A 210 -6.88 6.22 36.93
C ARG A 210 -7.78 6.30 38.15
N LEU A 211 -8.82 5.47 38.17
CA LEU A 211 -9.67 5.29 39.34
C LEU A 211 -8.82 4.96 40.59
N GLY A 212 -9.09 5.64 41.70
CA GLY A 212 -8.42 5.51 42.99
C GLY A 212 -7.16 6.37 43.16
N GLU A 213 -6.63 7.00 42.11
CA GLU A 213 -5.40 7.80 42.22
C GLU A 213 -5.62 9.19 42.83
N LEU A 214 -6.75 9.84 42.52
CA LEU A 214 -7.19 11.10 43.13
C LEU A 214 -8.15 10.92 44.31
N ALA A 215 -8.42 9.68 44.72
CA ALA A 215 -9.24 9.35 45.88
C ALA A 215 -8.52 9.69 47.21
N PRO A 216 -9.23 9.76 48.36
CA PRO A 216 -8.62 9.95 49.68
C PRO A 216 -7.58 8.87 50.00
N GLY A 217 -6.34 9.29 50.22
CA GLY A 217 -5.20 8.38 50.43
C GLY A 217 -4.62 7.77 49.14
N GLY A 218 -5.17 8.13 47.99
CA GLY A 218 -4.64 7.83 46.67
C GLY A 218 -3.33 8.56 46.37
N ALA A 219 -2.65 8.11 45.32
CA ALA A 219 -1.45 8.76 44.81
C ALA A 219 -1.28 8.45 43.32
N ILE A 220 -1.00 9.49 42.54
CA ILE A 220 -0.59 9.37 41.15
C ILE A 220 0.91 9.07 41.10
N ARG A 221 1.27 7.96 40.43
CA ARG A 221 2.65 7.43 40.40
C ARG A 221 3.30 7.49 39.02
N HIS A 222 2.78 8.34 38.15
CA HIS A 222 3.22 8.48 36.78
C HIS A 222 3.14 9.95 36.35
N ALA A 223 3.81 10.31 35.26
CA ALA A 223 3.61 11.60 34.61
C ALA A 223 2.19 11.67 34.07
N MET A 224 1.52 12.80 34.23
CA MET A 224 0.12 12.97 33.81
C MET A 224 0.04 13.52 32.39
N LYS A 225 -1.16 13.59 31.83
CA LYS A 225 -1.48 14.43 30.67
C LYS A 225 -2.18 15.70 31.11
N LEU A 226 -2.01 16.75 30.32
CA LEU A 226 -2.61 18.05 30.57
C LEU A 226 -3.06 18.69 29.26
N ASN A 227 -4.21 19.35 29.33
CA ASN A 227 -4.80 20.11 28.23
C ASN A 227 -5.02 21.54 28.71
N MET A 228 -4.61 22.52 27.91
CA MET A 228 -4.74 23.94 28.26
C MET A 228 -4.99 24.79 27.03
N ASP A 229 -5.34 26.05 27.25
CA ASP A 229 -5.59 26.97 26.14
C ASP A 229 -4.35 27.19 25.29
N SER A 230 -4.54 27.07 23.98
CA SER A 230 -3.56 27.34 22.92
C SER A 230 -2.86 28.70 22.99
N VAL A 231 -3.44 29.68 23.68
CA VAL A 231 -2.77 30.99 23.93
C VAL A 231 -1.48 30.86 24.74
N ASN A 232 -1.24 29.71 25.39
CA ASN A 232 0.00 29.40 26.11
C ASN A 232 1.06 28.74 25.22
N PHE A 233 0.68 28.21 24.06
CA PHE A 233 1.56 27.39 23.22
C PHE A 233 2.35 28.22 22.22
N TYR A 234 3.65 28.00 22.18
CA TYR A 234 4.53 28.62 21.19
C TYR A 234 4.35 27.98 19.81
N ASN A 235 4.22 28.82 18.78
CA ASN A 235 4.00 28.37 17.39
C ASN A 235 5.27 28.20 16.55
N GLY A 236 6.45 28.50 17.09
CA GLY A 236 7.72 28.25 16.41
C GLY A 236 8.14 26.78 16.52
N SER A 237 9.16 26.41 15.73
CA SER A 237 9.77 25.06 15.78
C SER A 237 8.79 23.91 15.59
N GLY A 238 7.76 24.11 14.76
CA GLY A 238 6.75 23.09 14.49
C GLY A 238 5.56 23.07 15.46
N GLY A 239 5.58 23.86 16.54
CA GLY A 239 4.51 23.89 17.55
C GLY A 239 4.57 22.77 18.59
N TYR A 240 5.52 21.85 18.46
CA TYR A 240 5.68 20.70 19.35
C TYR A 240 7.15 20.47 19.77
N ARG A 241 7.35 19.61 20.75
CA ARG A 241 8.63 19.05 21.16
C ARG A 241 8.44 17.59 21.61
N TRP A 242 9.53 16.83 21.57
CA TRP A 242 9.54 15.45 22.02
C TRP A 242 9.01 15.36 23.47
N PRO A 243 8.14 14.36 23.80
CA PRO A 243 7.81 13.18 23.01
C PRO A 243 6.73 13.35 21.94
N ALA A 244 6.02 14.48 21.90
CA ALA A 244 5.04 14.72 20.85
C ALA A 244 5.72 14.74 19.47
N THR A 245 5.02 14.20 18.48
CA THR A 245 5.48 14.16 17.08
C THR A 245 4.73 15.13 16.18
N THR A 246 3.68 15.76 16.71
CA THR A 246 2.88 16.75 16.00
C THR A 246 2.35 17.81 16.95
N ALA A 247 1.76 18.85 16.36
CA ALA A 247 0.91 19.84 17.01
C ALA A 247 -0.50 19.77 16.39
N ASP A 248 -1.46 20.48 16.98
CA ASP A 248 -2.83 20.58 16.48
C ASP A 248 -2.88 21.06 15.01
N SER A 249 -3.87 20.57 14.27
CA SER A 249 -4.10 21.02 12.90
C SER A 249 -4.37 22.52 12.86
N GLY A 250 -3.60 23.25 12.04
CA GLY A 250 -3.72 24.70 11.92
C GLY A 250 -3.07 25.52 13.05
N TYR A 251 -2.29 24.90 13.94
CA TYR A 251 -1.71 25.55 15.14
C TYR A 251 -1.08 26.93 14.87
N LYS A 252 -0.45 27.16 13.72
CA LYS A 252 0.15 28.46 13.36
C LYS A 252 -0.83 29.63 13.40
N GLY A 253 -2.13 29.37 13.25
CA GLY A 253 -3.16 30.39 13.26
C GLY A 253 -3.66 30.77 14.66
N PHE A 254 -3.42 29.94 15.68
CA PHE A 254 -4.05 30.12 17.01
C PHE A 254 -3.14 29.85 18.21
N TYR A 255 -2.03 29.11 18.04
CA TYR A 255 -0.97 29.06 19.05
C TYR A 255 -0.30 30.43 19.13
N ASN A 256 -0.37 31.08 20.30
CA ASN A 256 0.05 32.47 20.48
C ASN A 256 0.86 32.71 21.77
N GLY A 257 1.39 31.64 22.36
CA GLY A 257 2.27 31.71 23.53
C GLY A 257 3.63 32.31 23.20
N SER A 258 4.23 32.98 24.18
CA SER A 258 5.50 33.69 24.02
C SER A 258 6.73 32.92 24.51
N ILE A 259 6.53 31.79 25.21
CA ILE A 259 7.61 31.00 25.83
C ILE A 259 8.00 29.82 24.93
N PRO A 260 9.17 29.82 24.25
CA PRO A 260 9.53 28.78 23.30
C PRO A 260 9.60 27.36 23.88
N ALA A 261 9.79 27.23 25.19
CA ALA A 261 9.81 25.93 25.85
C ALA A 261 8.42 25.30 25.99
N VAL A 262 7.34 26.11 25.97
CA VAL A 262 5.95 25.66 26.14
C VAL A 262 5.34 25.36 24.77
N ARG A 263 5.28 24.08 24.43
CA ARG A 263 4.83 23.54 23.14
C ARG A 263 4.08 22.24 23.40
N MET A 264 3.34 21.76 22.40
CA MET A 264 2.78 20.42 22.47
C MET A 264 3.86 19.39 22.81
N GLY A 265 3.61 18.47 23.74
CA GLY A 265 4.58 17.51 24.26
C GLY A 265 5.57 18.04 25.31
N SER A 266 5.50 19.30 25.73
CA SER A 266 6.33 19.78 26.85
C SER A 266 5.98 19.05 28.15
N LEU A 267 6.99 18.59 28.90
CA LEU A 267 6.82 18.13 30.27
C LEU A 267 6.82 19.34 31.23
N LEU A 268 5.67 19.63 31.83
CA LEU A 268 5.49 20.65 32.85
C LEU A 268 5.57 20.04 34.24
N ALA A 269 6.30 20.68 35.15
CA ALA A 269 6.51 20.20 36.49
C ALA A 269 6.64 21.34 37.49
N LEU A 270 6.36 21.06 38.77
CA LEU A 270 6.75 21.95 39.85
C LEU A 270 8.26 21.79 40.08
N PRO A 271 9.06 22.88 39.97
CA PRO A 271 10.49 22.80 40.19
C PRO A 271 10.85 22.19 41.54
N LYS A 272 12.03 21.54 41.61
CA LYS A 272 12.53 20.93 42.85
C LYS A 272 12.53 21.89 44.06
N ALA A 273 12.70 23.19 43.82
CA ALA A 273 12.74 24.22 44.86
C ALA A 273 11.36 24.60 45.39
N THR A 274 10.28 24.21 44.72
CA THR A 274 8.90 24.47 45.17
C THR A 274 8.61 23.61 46.39
N ASP A 275 8.27 24.26 47.50
CA ASP A 275 7.82 23.58 48.71
C ASP A 275 6.31 23.36 48.65
N VAL A 276 5.90 22.16 48.21
CA VAL A 276 4.50 21.79 48.00
C VAL A 276 3.68 21.91 49.29
N ASP A 277 4.27 21.59 50.45
CA ASP A 277 3.58 21.67 51.74
C ASP A 277 3.31 23.14 52.16
N ASN A 278 4.08 24.09 51.62
CA ASN A 278 3.93 25.53 51.88
C ASN A 278 3.26 26.32 50.74
N MET A 279 2.70 25.65 49.73
CA MET A 279 1.94 26.30 48.64
C MET A 279 0.57 26.86 49.09
N SER A 280 0.17 26.65 50.35
CA SER A 280 -1.14 27.07 50.89
C SER A 280 -2.32 26.48 50.11
N LEU A 281 -2.19 25.21 49.69
CA LEU A 281 -3.26 24.48 49.02
C LEU A 281 -4.41 24.18 49.99
N GLU A 282 -5.63 24.50 49.58
CA GLU A 282 -6.84 24.47 50.40
C GLU A 282 -7.52 23.09 50.39
N THR A 283 -7.31 22.30 49.34
CA THR A 283 -7.94 20.99 49.14
C THR A 283 -6.93 19.86 49.18
N GLU A 284 -7.32 18.70 49.72
CA GLU A 284 -6.49 17.49 49.73
C GLU A 284 -6.18 16.93 48.33
N PRO A 285 -7.12 16.84 47.37
CA PRO A 285 -6.79 16.38 46.02
C PRO A 285 -5.76 17.28 45.32
N ALA A 286 -5.71 18.58 45.65
CA ALA A 286 -4.71 19.47 45.05
C ALA A 286 -3.30 19.15 45.55
N LYS A 287 -3.18 18.67 46.81
CA LYS A 287 -1.92 18.20 47.36
C LYS A 287 -1.46 16.90 46.71
N ILE A 288 -2.38 16.04 46.26
CA ILE A 288 -2.05 14.85 45.47
C ILE A 288 -1.50 15.27 44.11
N LEU A 289 -2.21 16.16 43.39
CA LEU A 289 -1.76 16.69 42.10
C LEU A 289 -0.41 17.40 42.20
N ALA A 290 -0.23 18.28 43.19
CA ALA A 290 1.01 19.04 43.35
C ALA A 290 2.22 18.11 43.60
N ARG A 291 2.04 17.02 44.37
CA ARG A 291 3.09 16.01 44.52
C ARG A 291 3.37 15.29 43.20
N ALA A 292 2.34 14.89 42.46
CA ALA A 292 2.50 14.27 41.15
C ALA A 292 3.24 15.18 40.14
N PHE A 293 2.90 16.47 40.11
CA PHE A 293 3.61 17.47 39.30
C PHE A 293 5.06 17.67 39.72
N GLN A 294 5.39 17.50 41.00
CA GLN A 294 6.77 17.62 41.49
C GLN A 294 7.59 16.34 41.24
N ASP A 295 6.97 15.17 41.39
CA ASP A 295 7.66 13.89 41.31
C ASP A 295 7.76 13.37 39.87
N TYR A 296 6.78 13.64 39.02
CA TYR A 296 6.70 13.11 37.64
C TYR A 296 6.44 14.18 36.59
N GLY A 297 5.64 15.21 36.92
CA GLY A 297 5.21 16.23 35.96
C GLY A 297 4.02 15.79 35.11
N ALA A 298 3.70 16.57 34.07
CA ALA A 298 2.64 16.26 33.12
C ALA A 298 2.99 16.75 31.71
N TYR A 299 2.63 15.97 30.69
CA TYR A 299 2.84 16.30 29.28
C TYR A 299 1.65 17.04 28.68
N ILE A 300 1.92 18.11 27.92
CA ILE A 300 0.91 18.78 27.09
C ILE A 300 0.47 17.83 25.98
N ALA A 301 -0.77 17.31 26.07
CA ALA A 301 -1.30 16.28 25.17
C ALA A 301 -2.21 16.84 24.07
N ASP A 302 -3.09 17.78 24.40
CA ASP A 302 -3.96 18.48 23.45
C ASP A 302 -4.19 19.95 23.87
N THR A 303 -4.74 20.74 22.95
CA THR A 303 -5.34 22.03 23.29
C THR A 303 -6.73 21.83 23.91
N ALA A 304 -7.04 22.58 24.98
CA ALA A 304 -8.40 22.62 25.49
C ALA A 304 -9.35 23.36 24.52
N GLY A 305 -8.84 24.38 23.80
CA GLY A 305 -9.62 25.24 22.91
C GLY A 305 -10.35 26.42 23.59
N TRP A 306 -10.20 26.56 24.91
CA TRP A 306 -10.77 27.61 25.74
C TRP A 306 -9.95 27.77 27.03
N SER A 307 -10.15 28.87 27.76
CA SER A 307 -9.29 29.28 28.87
C SER A 307 -9.55 28.51 30.17
N VAL A 308 -8.94 27.33 30.29
CA VAL A 308 -9.06 26.39 31.41
C VAL A 308 -7.74 25.70 31.72
N TYR A 309 -7.68 25.05 32.88
CA TYR A 309 -6.71 23.99 33.17
C TYR A 309 -7.40 22.64 33.02
N GLY A 310 -6.82 21.73 32.24
CA GLY A 310 -7.34 20.38 32.02
C GLY A 310 -6.29 19.32 32.37
N ILE A 311 -6.76 18.23 32.97
CA ILE A 311 -6.02 16.97 33.13
C ILE A 311 -6.84 15.85 32.53
N ASP A 312 -6.16 14.82 32.05
CA ASP A 312 -6.82 13.71 31.39
C ASP A 312 -7.15 12.60 32.41
N THR A 313 -8.38 12.12 32.37
CA THR A 313 -8.96 11.22 33.38
C THR A 313 -9.64 10.01 32.74
N GLU A 314 -9.68 8.90 33.46
CA GLU A 314 -10.28 7.66 32.99
C GLU A 314 -11.82 7.71 32.95
N TYR A 315 -12.37 7.31 31.81
CA TYR A 315 -13.71 6.71 31.69
C TYR A 315 -13.61 5.32 31.08
N SER A 316 -14.06 4.31 31.82
CA SER A 316 -13.92 2.91 31.44
C SER A 316 -15.14 2.09 31.87
N PRO A 317 -15.23 0.81 31.44
CA PRO A 317 -16.22 -0.12 31.99
C PRO A 317 -16.15 -0.27 33.53
N SER A 318 -15.03 0.07 34.16
CA SER A 318 -14.86 0.03 35.62
C SER A 318 -15.45 1.26 36.32
N GLY A 319 -15.61 2.38 35.63
CA GLY A 319 -16.14 3.61 36.21
C GLY A 319 -15.65 4.88 35.52
N ASP A 320 -15.89 6.00 36.20
CA ASP A 320 -15.57 7.35 35.74
C ASP A 320 -14.92 8.12 36.89
N VAL A 321 -13.71 8.63 36.66
CA VAL A 321 -12.95 9.39 37.66
C VAL A 321 -13.67 10.67 38.08
N LEU A 322 -14.47 11.31 37.20
CA LEU A 322 -15.24 12.49 37.58
C LEU A 322 -16.32 12.13 38.61
N VAL A 323 -16.93 10.96 38.45
CA VAL A 323 -17.94 10.44 39.40
C VAL A 323 -17.29 10.02 40.70
N GLU A 324 -16.17 9.31 40.66
CA GLU A 324 -15.39 8.92 41.85
C GLU A 324 -14.97 10.17 42.64
N PHE A 325 -14.35 11.15 41.98
CA PHE A 325 -13.89 12.39 42.60
C PHE A 325 -15.03 13.13 43.30
N GLN A 326 -16.16 13.29 42.62
CA GLN A 326 -17.33 13.97 43.20
C GLN A 326 -17.88 13.24 44.43
N ASN A 327 -17.88 11.91 44.43
CA ASN A 327 -18.34 11.10 45.55
C ASN A 327 -17.38 11.17 46.75
N ASP A 328 -16.08 11.16 46.48
CA ASP A 328 -15.05 11.13 47.51
C ASP A 328 -14.85 12.49 48.20
N TRP A 329 -14.90 13.58 47.42
CA TRP A 329 -14.57 14.92 47.91
C TRP A 329 -15.79 15.81 48.14
N GLY A 330 -16.96 15.45 47.61
CA GLY A 330 -18.20 16.21 47.77
C GLY A 330 -18.28 17.48 46.91
N PHE A 331 -17.36 17.68 45.96
CA PHE A 331 -17.38 18.74 44.95
C PHE A 331 -16.86 18.21 43.60
N PRO A 332 -17.23 18.80 42.46
CA PRO A 332 -16.88 18.24 41.17
C PRO A 332 -15.44 18.55 40.79
N LEU A 333 -14.80 17.65 40.04
CA LEU A 333 -13.49 17.90 39.44
C LEU A 333 -13.58 19.02 38.39
N TRP A 334 -14.60 18.93 37.52
CA TRP A 334 -14.98 20.00 36.60
C TRP A 334 -15.72 21.09 37.37
N GLU A 335 -15.09 22.24 37.53
CA GLU A 335 -15.61 23.35 38.32
C GLU A 335 -15.74 24.61 37.47
N ASP A 336 -16.99 25.01 37.20
CA ASP A 336 -17.31 26.22 36.44
C ASP A 336 -16.88 27.49 37.19
N SER A 337 -16.94 27.47 38.53
CA SER A 337 -16.58 28.61 39.36
C SER A 337 -15.07 28.72 39.59
N LYS A 338 -14.50 29.89 39.29
CA LYS A 338 -13.09 30.19 39.54
C LYS A 338 -12.78 30.53 41.01
N ASP A 339 -13.82 30.71 41.81
CA ASP A 339 -13.72 31.19 43.20
C ASP A 339 -13.92 30.07 44.23
N THR A 340 -13.75 28.81 43.85
CA THR A 340 -13.74 27.68 44.78
C THR A 340 -12.33 27.42 45.32
N PRO A 341 -12.20 26.74 46.49
CA PRO A 341 -10.89 26.30 46.98
C PRO A 341 -10.12 25.48 45.95
N TRP A 342 -10.80 24.57 45.24
CA TRP A 342 -10.25 23.73 44.19
C TRP A 342 -9.68 24.55 43.02
N ALA A 343 -10.45 25.50 42.48
CA ALA A 343 -10.01 26.36 41.39
C ALA A 343 -8.80 27.24 41.78
N ARG A 344 -8.80 27.82 42.99
CA ARG A 344 -7.67 28.61 43.50
C ARG A 344 -6.41 27.78 43.67
N ASP A 345 -6.55 26.52 44.07
CA ASP A 345 -5.42 25.60 44.13
C ASP A 345 -4.83 25.33 42.74
N MET A 346 -5.67 25.21 41.71
CA MET A 346 -5.17 25.03 40.34
C MET A 346 -4.42 26.27 39.85
N ASP A 347 -4.89 27.49 40.15
CA ASP A 347 -4.13 28.72 39.87
C ASP A 347 -2.74 28.71 40.53
N ARG A 348 -2.65 28.24 41.79
CA ARG A 348 -1.37 28.12 42.51
C ARG A 348 -0.46 27.07 41.88
N ILE A 349 -0.99 25.92 41.48
CA ILE A 349 -0.21 24.84 40.88
C ILE A 349 0.24 25.24 39.47
N PHE A 350 -0.69 25.52 38.57
CA PHE A 350 -0.42 25.83 37.16
C PHE A 350 0.41 27.11 37.01
N GLY A 351 0.16 28.13 37.83
CA GLY A 351 0.97 29.36 37.84
C GLY A 351 2.44 29.16 38.25
N ASN A 352 2.78 28.04 38.90
CA ASN A 352 4.14 27.70 39.32
C ASN A 352 4.79 26.58 38.50
N LEU A 353 4.13 26.09 37.44
CA LEU A 353 4.72 25.06 36.58
C LEU A 353 5.86 25.64 35.72
N SER A 354 6.86 24.79 35.49
CA SER A 354 7.98 25.06 34.61
C SER A 354 8.19 23.87 33.68
N VAL A 355 8.66 24.14 32.47
CA VAL A 355 9.05 23.09 31.52
C VAL A 355 10.38 22.49 31.98
N VAL A 356 10.48 21.15 32.03
CA VAL A 356 11.76 20.45 32.15
C VAL A 356 12.46 20.53 30.79
N ASP A 357 13.32 21.53 30.62
CA ASP A 357 13.78 21.97 29.31
C ASP A 357 14.91 21.10 28.73
N ASN A 358 15.70 20.47 29.58
CA ASN A 358 16.70 19.47 29.20
C ASN A 358 16.10 18.06 29.03
N TRP A 359 14.85 17.98 28.57
CA TRP A 359 14.15 16.75 28.25
C TRP A 359 13.86 16.64 26.76
N ASP A 360 14.46 15.63 26.14
CA ASP A 360 14.39 15.28 24.73
C ASP A 360 14.71 13.78 24.54
N LEU A 361 14.65 13.30 23.30
CA LEU A 361 14.93 11.89 22.98
C LEU A 361 16.33 11.43 23.44
N THR A 362 17.34 12.30 23.32
CA THR A 362 18.74 11.95 23.65
C THR A 362 18.91 11.75 25.16
N THR A 363 18.34 12.65 25.94
CA THR A 363 18.34 12.57 27.40
C THR A 363 17.48 11.43 27.90
N TRP A 364 16.34 11.14 27.26
CA TRP A 364 15.56 9.94 27.56
C TRP A 364 16.32 8.64 27.30
N LEU A 365 17.00 8.50 26.16
CA LEU A 365 17.85 7.33 25.89
C LEU A 365 18.93 7.13 26.95
N THR A 366 19.51 8.24 27.43
CA THR A 366 20.49 8.21 28.53
C THR A 366 19.85 7.74 29.84
N VAL A 367 18.66 8.25 30.16
CA VAL A 367 17.90 7.88 31.36
C VAL A 367 17.47 6.41 31.30
N SER A 368 16.87 5.95 30.19
CA SER A 368 16.48 4.57 29.95
C SER A 368 17.67 3.61 30.12
N ALA A 369 18.82 3.92 29.51
CA ALA A 369 20.04 3.12 29.64
C ALA A 369 20.60 3.06 31.07
N SER A 370 20.30 4.06 31.91
CA SER A 370 20.73 4.10 33.32
C SER A 370 20.02 3.08 34.21
N ASN A 371 18.92 2.51 33.73
CA ASN A 371 18.15 1.46 34.42
C ASN A 371 17.81 1.80 35.88
N GLY A 372 17.21 2.97 36.11
CA GLY A 372 16.79 3.42 37.44
C GLY A 372 17.73 4.40 38.14
N ALA A 373 18.95 4.62 37.62
CA ALA A 373 19.92 5.51 38.27
C ALA A 373 19.67 7.01 38.00
N LEU A 374 19.06 7.36 36.87
CA LEU A 374 18.75 8.73 36.47
C LEU A 374 17.24 8.95 36.33
N GLY A 375 16.77 10.16 36.57
CA GLY A 375 15.37 10.57 36.33
C GLY A 375 15.23 11.48 35.12
N THR A 376 13.99 11.86 34.80
CA THR A 376 13.65 12.84 33.76
C THR A 376 14.38 14.16 34.01
N GLY A 377 15.11 14.64 32.99
CA GLY A 377 16.00 15.80 33.14
C GLY A 377 17.35 15.49 33.81
N LEU A 378 17.73 14.21 33.90
CA LEU A 378 18.99 13.71 34.47
C LEU A 378 19.13 13.87 36.00
N GLY A 379 20.18 13.26 36.55
CA GLY A 379 20.43 13.22 38.00
C GLY A 379 19.56 12.19 38.72
N ARG A 380 19.81 12.01 40.02
CA ARG A 380 19.12 10.99 40.83
C ARG A 380 17.59 11.24 40.83
N PRO A 381 16.74 10.22 40.56
CA PRO A 381 15.29 10.34 40.64
C PRO A 381 14.81 10.84 42.01
N ARG A 382 13.77 11.69 42.02
CA ARG A 382 13.11 12.16 43.26
C ARG A 382 12.44 11.04 44.04
N VAL A 383 11.76 10.15 43.32
CA VAL A 383 11.21 8.89 43.82
C VAL A 383 11.76 7.73 42.99
N PRO A 384 11.70 6.47 43.47
CA PRO A 384 12.09 5.33 42.65
C PRO A 384 11.30 5.28 41.34
N TRP A 385 11.93 4.75 40.27
CA TRP A 385 11.20 4.38 39.06
C TRP A 385 10.10 3.36 39.39
N ALA A 386 9.11 3.27 38.50
CA ALA A 386 8.10 2.21 38.58
C ALA A 386 8.75 0.81 38.71
N PRO A 387 8.10 -0.12 39.44
CA PRO A 387 8.47 -1.53 39.41
C PRO A 387 8.39 -2.11 37.99
N ASP A 388 9.01 -3.27 37.79
CA ASP A 388 8.83 -4.03 36.55
C ASP A 388 7.37 -4.49 36.40
N LEU A 389 6.92 -4.68 35.17
CA LEU A 389 5.60 -5.25 34.89
C LEU A 389 5.52 -6.69 35.40
N GLY A 390 4.30 -7.14 35.73
CA GLY A 390 4.00 -8.56 35.96
C GLY A 390 4.32 -9.46 34.77
N PRO A 391 4.21 -10.79 34.95
CA PRO A 391 4.48 -11.73 33.87
C PRO A 391 3.65 -11.35 32.64
N ILE A 392 4.39 -11.05 31.57
CA ILE A 392 3.89 -10.81 30.21
C ILE A 392 3.07 -12.04 29.82
N PRO A 393 1.78 -11.92 29.45
CA PRO A 393 1.04 -13.00 28.80
C PRO A 393 1.88 -13.52 27.63
N PRO A 394 2.03 -14.83 27.46
CA PRO A 394 2.78 -15.36 26.33
C PRO A 394 2.09 -14.92 25.03
N ASP A 395 2.85 -14.34 24.11
CA ASP A 395 2.37 -14.14 22.75
C ASP A 395 2.07 -15.50 22.11
N ILE A 396 0.87 -15.61 21.55
CA ILE A 396 0.33 -16.82 20.93
C ILE A 396 -0.04 -16.60 19.46
N THR A 397 0.26 -15.43 18.90
CA THR A 397 -0.13 -15.04 17.54
C THR A 397 1.02 -15.35 16.59
N PRO A 398 0.92 -16.34 15.68
CA PRO A 398 1.97 -16.58 14.73
C PRO A 398 2.09 -15.45 13.69
N PRO A 399 3.27 -15.24 13.09
CA PRO A 399 3.43 -14.33 11.95
C PRO A 399 2.58 -14.71 10.74
N VAL A 400 2.44 -13.76 9.82
CA VAL A 400 1.88 -13.97 8.48
C VAL A 400 2.94 -13.64 7.42
N SER A 401 3.13 -14.54 6.46
CA SER A 401 4.06 -14.35 5.34
C SER A 401 3.41 -14.52 3.97
N ILE A 402 4.00 -13.86 2.96
CA ILE A 402 3.57 -13.90 1.55
C ILE A 402 4.78 -14.05 0.62
N ASP A 403 4.59 -14.70 -0.52
CA ASP A 403 5.61 -14.90 -1.54
C ASP A 403 5.32 -14.14 -2.85
N THR A 404 6.37 -14.02 -3.68
CA THR A 404 6.32 -13.52 -5.05
C THR A 404 7.32 -14.28 -5.91
N LEU A 405 6.85 -14.86 -7.01
CA LEU A 405 7.65 -15.56 -8.01
C LEU A 405 7.90 -14.68 -9.24
N SER A 406 9.10 -14.75 -9.82
CA SER A 406 9.46 -14.02 -11.03
C SER A 406 10.43 -14.81 -11.91
N GLY A 407 10.25 -14.74 -13.22
CA GLY A 407 11.04 -15.43 -14.25
C GLY A 407 10.49 -15.09 -15.64
N SER A 408 11.11 -15.59 -16.70
CA SER A 408 10.60 -15.47 -18.07
C SER A 408 9.39 -16.41 -18.24
N PRO A 409 8.17 -15.89 -18.45
CA PRO A 409 7.00 -16.74 -18.60
C PRO A 409 7.04 -17.50 -19.93
N GLY A 410 6.78 -18.80 -19.86
CA GLY A 410 6.49 -19.67 -20.99
C GLY A 410 4.98 -19.82 -21.21
N LEU A 411 4.60 -20.84 -21.98
CA LEU A 411 3.22 -21.25 -22.19
C LEU A 411 2.74 -22.19 -21.07
N GLU A 412 1.42 -22.32 -20.90
CA GLU A 412 0.78 -23.30 -20.01
C GLU A 412 1.31 -23.33 -18.55
N GLY A 413 1.73 -22.17 -18.03
CA GLY A 413 2.22 -22.04 -16.64
C GLY A 413 3.68 -22.45 -16.42
N TRP A 414 4.44 -22.70 -17.49
CA TRP A 414 5.89 -22.91 -17.43
C TRP A 414 6.67 -21.60 -17.32
N TYR A 415 7.87 -21.68 -16.75
CA TYR A 415 8.90 -20.66 -16.89
C TYR A 415 10.00 -21.17 -17.83
N VAL A 416 10.44 -20.33 -18.77
CA VAL A 416 11.56 -20.62 -19.68
C VAL A 416 12.89 -20.04 -19.18
N SER A 417 12.97 -19.81 -17.87
CA SER A 417 14.17 -19.37 -17.16
C SER A 417 14.13 -19.86 -15.71
N PRO A 418 15.25 -19.75 -14.96
CA PRO A 418 15.21 -19.87 -13.50
C PRO A 418 14.17 -18.93 -12.87
N VAL A 419 13.56 -19.39 -11.78
CA VAL A 419 12.53 -18.66 -11.03
C VAL A 419 13.14 -18.06 -9.78
N LYS A 420 12.96 -16.76 -9.59
CA LYS A 420 13.34 -16.03 -8.39
C LYS A 420 12.13 -15.93 -7.45
N VAL A 421 12.31 -16.37 -6.21
CA VAL A 421 11.31 -16.32 -5.15
C VAL A 421 11.71 -15.27 -4.11
N LYS A 422 10.76 -14.43 -3.72
CA LYS A 422 10.91 -13.49 -2.61
C LYS A 422 9.77 -13.68 -1.61
N VAL A 423 10.13 -13.81 -0.33
CA VAL A 423 9.18 -13.88 0.80
C VAL A 423 9.26 -12.59 1.63
N THR A 424 8.12 -12.16 2.16
CA THR A 424 8.02 -11.09 3.18
C THR A 424 7.09 -11.53 4.30
N ALA A 425 7.46 -11.25 5.55
CA ALA A 425 6.69 -11.63 6.73
C ALA A 425 6.41 -10.41 7.62
N SER A 426 5.29 -10.44 8.33
CA SER A 426 4.90 -9.46 9.35
C SER A 426 4.19 -10.16 10.50
N ASP A 427 4.37 -9.66 11.70
CA ASP A 427 3.69 -10.16 12.89
C ASP A 427 3.05 -8.99 13.63
N ILE A 428 1.90 -8.55 13.10
CA ILE A 428 1.20 -7.37 13.62
C ILE A 428 0.39 -7.79 14.85
N GLY A 429 0.76 -7.25 16.00
CA GLY A 429 0.12 -7.57 17.27
C GLY A 429 0.67 -8.82 17.97
N GLY A 430 1.69 -9.46 17.41
CA GLY A 430 2.53 -10.43 18.10
C GLY A 430 3.87 -9.82 18.54
N SER A 431 4.83 -10.69 18.87
CA SER A 431 6.16 -10.33 19.38
C SER A 431 7.13 -9.85 18.31
N GLY A 432 6.73 -9.87 17.03
CA GLY A 432 7.54 -9.49 15.88
C GLY A 432 8.16 -10.71 15.20
N VAL A 433 8.44 -10.61 13.89
CA VAL A 433 9.07 -11.70 13.14
C VAL A 433 10.52 -11.89 13.58
N ASN A 434 10.86 -13.09 14.03
CA ASN A 434 12.22 -13.49 14.37
C ASN A 434 12.94 -14.04 13.13
N VAL A 435 12.36 -15.04 12.48
CA VAL A 435 12.98 -15.72 11.33
C VAL A 435 11.92 -16.21 10.35
N THR A 436 12.26 -16.26 9.06
CA THR A 436 11.47 -16.94 8.04
C THR A 436 12.26 -18.16 7.57
N HIS A 437 11.65 -19.32 7.58
CA HIS A 437 12.25 -20.56 7.11
C HIS A 437 11.72 -20.90 5.73
N VAL A 438 12.61 -21.41 4.87
CA VAL A 438 12.34 -21.74 3.47
C VAL A 438 12.97 -23.07 3.10
N ARG A 439 12.36 -23.79 2.16
CA ARG A 439 12.97 -24.94 1.48
C ARG A 439 12.38 -25.07 0.08
N TRP A 440 13.03 -25.86 -0.77
CA TRP A 440 12.50 -26.23 -2.08
C TRP A 440 12.74 -27.70 -2.36
N ASP A 441 11.83 -28.31 -3.11
CA ASP A 441 11.91 -29.68 -3.62
C ASP A 441 12.18 -30.74 -2.53
N GLY A 442 11.61 -30.54 -1.34
CA GLY A 442 11.78 -31.44 -0.19
C GLY A 442 13.16 -31.37 0.47
N GLY A 443 13.95 -30.33 0.18
CA GLY A 443 15.23 -30.06 0.82
C GLY A 443 15.14 -29.74 2.32
N THR A 444 16.28 -29.41 2.92
CA THR A 444 16.34 -28.96 4.31
C THR A 444 15.77 -27.56 4.49
N TRP A 445 15.16 -27.31 5.64
CA TRP A 445 14.75 -25.95 6.02
C TRP A 445 15.99 -25.09 6.28
N GLU A 446 15.99 -23.89 5.69
CA GLU A 446 17.03 -22.88 5.83
C GLU A 446 16.41 -21.52 6.17
N ASP A 447 17.20 -20.62 6.77
CA ASP A 447 16.74 -19.27 7.11
C ASP A 447 16.79 -18.36 5.88
N TYR A 448 15.69 -17.67 5.62
CA TYR A 448 15.54 -16.77 4.48
C TYR A 448 16.18 -15.41 4.76
N THR A 449 17.34 -15.17 4.15
CA THR A 449 18.07 -13.88 4.28
C THR A 449 18.02 -13.04 3.01
N ALA A 450 17.72 -13.65 1.85
CA ALA A 450 17.70 -12.99 0.55
C ALA A 450 16.86 -13.79 -0.46
N PRO A 451 16.39 -13.16 -1.57
CA PRO A 451 15.65 -13.86 -2.61
C PRO A 451 16.39 -15.07 -3.19
N ILE A 452 15.67 -16.17 -3.35
CA ILE A 452 16.21 -17.47 -3.81
C ILE A 452 16.00 -17.61 -5.31
N HIS A 453 16.96 -18.21 -6.01
CA HIS A 453 16.82 -18.58 -7.42
C HIS A 453 16.76 -20.10 -7.53
N ILE A 454 15.65 -20.62 -8.02
CA ILE A 454 15.44 -22.04 -8.28
C ILE A 454 15.65 -22.27 -9.77
N SER A 455 16.47 -23.26 -10.08
CA SER A 455 16.91 -23.62 -11.43
C SER A 455 16.90 -25.12 -11.60
N GLY A 456 16.93 -25.58 -12.85
CA GLY A 456 16.70 -26.96 -13.21
C GLY A 456 15.33 -27.09 -13.87
N ASP A 457 15.22 -28.01 -14.81
CA ASP A 457 13.98 -28.23 -15.53
C ASP A 457 13.11 -29.27 -14.80
N GLY A 458 11.79 -29.12 -14.90
CA GLY A 458 10.80 -29.99 -14.28
C GLY A 458 9.85 -29.25 -13.35
N SER A 459 9.15 -30.03 -12.52
CA SER A 459 8.25 -29.51 -11.49
C SER A 459 9.02 -29.22 -10.22
N HIS A 460 8.77 -28.03 -9.66
CA HIS A 460 9.35 -27.56 -8.42
C HIS A 460 8.28 -27.22 -7.40
N THR A 461 8.64 -27.29 -6.13
CA THR A 461 7.80 -26.84 -5.01
C THR A 461 8.64 -26.00 -4.06
N PHE A 462 8.21 -24.78 -3.78
CA PHE A 462 8.80 -23.90 -2.76
C PHE A 462 7.92 -23.88 -1.53
N GLU A 463 8.50 -24.06 -0.35
CA GLU A 463 7.77 -24.06 0.92
C GLU A 463 8.39 -23.07 1.90
N TYR A 464 7.55 -22.39 2.68
CA TYR A 464 7.99 -21.39 3.64
C TYR A 464 7.05 -21.26 4.84
N TYR A 465 7.57 -20.80 5.97
CA TYR A 465 6.80 -20.34 7.13
C TYR A 465 7.64 -19.36 7.96
N ALA A 466 7.00 -18.49 8.73
CA ALA A 466 7.69 -17.57 9.63
C ALA A 466 7.50 -17.95 11.12
N THR A 467 8.48 -17.57 11.93
CA THR A 467 8.51 -17.75 13.39
C THR A 467 8.71 -16.39 14.06
N ASP A 468 7.96 -16.10 15.11
CA ASP A 468 8.09 -14.87 15.90
C ASP A 468 9.13 -14.99 17.03
N PHE A 469 9.29 -13.94 17.84
CA PHE A 469 10.18 -13.93 19.00
C PHE A 469 9.65 -14.73 20.21
N ALA A 470 8.35 -15.04 20.23
CA ALA A 470 7.71 -15.89 21.22
C ALA A 470 7.81 -17.39 20.91
N GLY A 471 8.24 -17.73 19.69
CA GLY A 471 8.37 -19.10 19.18
C GLY A 471 7.12 -19.66 18.51
N ASN A 472 6.11 -18.84 18.19
CA ASN A 472 4.96 -19.28 17.42
C ASN A 472 5.34 -19.42 15.94
N ASN A 473 4.94 -20.53 15.32
CA ASN A 473 5.19 -20.81 13.91
C ASN A 473 3.91 -20.60 13.11
N GLU A 474 4.01 -19.90 11.99
CA GLU A 474 2.98 -19.88 10.95
C GLU A 474 2.76 -21.30 10.38
N THR A 475 1.59 -21.50 9.77
CA THR A 475 1.36 -22.70 8.94
C THR A 475 2.26 -22.67 7.71
N ILE A 476 2.78 -23.83 7.30
CA ILE A 476 3.64 -23.94 6.11
C ILE A 476 2.84 -23.63 4.85
N HIS A 477 3.32 -22.66 4.07
CA HIS A 477 2.90 -22.39 2.70
C HIS A 477 3.65 -23.28 1.72
N SER A 478 2.99 -23.67 0.62
CA SER A 478 3.55 -24.53 -0.42
C SER A 478 3.13 -24.05 -1.81
N VAL A 479 4.12 -23.71 -2.64
CA VAL A 479 3.93 -23.05 -3.93
C VAL A 479 4.54 -23.91 -5.05
N PRO A 480 3.71 -24.56 -5.89
CA PRO A 480 4.20 -25.32 -7.03
C PRO A 480 4.45 -24.43 -8.25
N PHE A 481 5.49 -24.74 -9.02
CA PHE A 481 5.75 -24.12 -10.33
C PHE A 481 6.55 -25.09 -11.23
N MET A 482 6.68 -24.77 -12.52
CA MET A 482 7.38 -25.62 -13.48
C MET A 482 8.40 -24.79 -14.29
N ILE A 483 9.57 -25.36 -14.56
CA ILE A 483 10.63 -24.73 -15.34
C ILE A 483 10.99 -25.63 -16.52
N ASP A 484 11.08 -25.08 -17.72
CA ASP A 484 11.66 -25.77 -18.86
C ASP A 484 12.46 -24.78 -19.72
N THR A 485 13.76 -24.91 -19.68
CA THR A 485 14.72 -24.08 -20.40
C THR A 485 15.28 -24.76 -21.65
N VAL A 486 14.89 -26.01 -21.91
CA VAL A 486 15.45 -26.84 -22.98
C VAL A 486 14.58 -26.74 -24.21
N ARG A 487 15.21 -26.50 -25.36
CA ARG A 487 14.50 -26.52 -26.64
C ARG A 487 14.27 -27.97 -27.09
N PRO A 488 13.16 -28.27 -27.78
CA PRO A 488 12.95 -29.58 -28.39
C PRO A 488 13.99 -29.84 -29.48
N VAL A 489 14.17 -31.13 -29.84
CA VAL A 489 15.02 -31.55 -30.96
C VAL A 489 14.17 -32.25 -32.02
N SER A 490 14.23 -31.78 -33.27
CA SER A 490 13.55 -32.41 -34.39
C SER A 490 14.50 -33.12 -35.35
N THR A 491 14.00 -34.17 -36.01
CA THR A 491 14.73 -34.96 -37.01
C THR A 491 13.86 -35.20 -38.24
N VAL A 492 14.52 -35.28 -39.40
CA VAL A 492 13.88 -35.57 -40.68
C VAL A 492 14.34 -36.91 -41.26
N ARG A 493 13.39 -37.70 -41.75
CA ARG A 493 13.63 -38.87 -42.60
C ARG A 493 13.00 -38.63 -43.97
N VAL A 494 13.76 -38.89 -45.02
CA VAL A 494 13.29 -38.77 -46.41
C VAL A 494 13.39 -40.14 -47.08
N ASP A 495 12.26 -40.67 -47.55
CA ASP A 495 12.17 -41.96 -48.25
C ASP A 495 11.78 -41.73 -49.73
N GLY A 496 12.37 -42.49 -50.65
CA GLY A 496 12.04 -42.42 -52.08
C GLY A 496 12.89 -43.39 -52.90
N THR A 497 12.67 -43.44 -54.22
CA THR A 497 13.47 -44.29 -55.12
C THR A 497 14.82 -43.60 -55.42
N PRO A 498 15.99 -44.13 -55.00
CA PRO A 498 17.26 -43.45 -55.24
C PRO A 498 17.66 -43.46 -56.72
N GLY A 499 18.33 -42.40 -57.18
CA GLY A 499 18.92 -42.30 -58.51
C GLY A 499 20.11 -41.35 -58.57
N PRO A 500 20.73 -41.18 -59.75
CA PRO A 500 21.85 -40.26 -59.92
C PRO A 500 21.43 -38.82 -59.58
N GLY A 501 21.97 -38.29 -58.48
CA GLY A 501 21.72 -36.92 -58.03
C GLY A 501 20.48 -36.70 -57.15
N GLY A 502 19.76 -37.74 -56.71
CA GLY A 502 18.61 -37.58 -55.81
C GLY A 502 17.58 -38.70 -55.86
N TYR A 503 16.29 -38.34 -55.79
CA TYR A 503 15.17 -39.28 -55.86
C TYR A 503 14.51 -39.30 -57.25
N LEU A 504 14.33 -40.50 -57.82
CA LEU A 504 13.69 -40.73 -59.13
C LEU A 504 12.15 -40.62 -59.09
N SER A 505 11.57 -40.65 -57.90
CA SER A 505 10.12 -40.57 -57.63
C SER A 505 9.86 -39.51 -56.54
N PRO A 506 8.59 -39.11 -56.29
CA PRO A 506 8.28 -38.24 -55.16
C PRO A 506 8.90 -38.75 -53.86
N ALA A 507 9.51 -37.83 -53.10
CA ALA A 507 10.13 -38.11 -51.82
C ALA A 507 9.10 -37.95 -50.70
N ILE A 508 9.02 -38.93 -49.80
CA ILE A 508 8.16 -38.88 -48.61
C ILE A 508 8.99 -38.37 -47.44
N VAL A 509 8.57 -37.26 -46.85
CA VAL A 509 9.21 -36.65 -45.69
C VAL A 509 8.44 -37.01 -44.43
N THR A 510 9.16 -37.55 -43.45
CA THR A 510 8.66 -37.81 -42.10
C THR A 510 9.47 -36.96 -41.13
N LEU A 511 8.78 -36.15 -40.32
CA LEU A 511 9.39 -35.38 -39.23
C LEU A 511 9.02 -36.01 -37.89
N THR A 512 9.97 -36.00 -36.96
CA THR A 512 9.75 -36.40 -35.57
C THR A 512 10.46 -35.41 -34.66
N ALA A 513 9.99 -35.24 -33.43
CA ALA A 513 10.66 -34.42 -32.44
C ALA A 513 10.57 -35.08 -31.07
N THR A 514 11.50 -34.71 -30.20
CA THR A 514 11.55 -35.12 -28.79
C THR A 514 11.83 -33.91 -27.93
N ASP A 515 11.15 -33.84 -26.80
CA ASP A 515 11.47 -32.96 -25.69
C ASP A 515 11.33 -33.75 -24.38
N ALA A 516 12.25 -33.54 -23.45
CA ALA A 516 12.37 -34.36 -22.25
C ALA A 516 11.60 -33.81 -21.04
N THR A 517 11.24 -32.53 -21.05
CA THR A 517 10.71 -31.83 -19.87
C THR A 517 9.24 -31.51 -20.03
N SER A 518 8.89 -30.57 -20.91
CA SER A 518 7.50 -30.16 -21.15
C SER A 518 6.84 -30.99 -22.24
N GLY A 519 7.62 -31.71 -23.06
CA GLY A 519 7.14 -32.52 -24.17
C GLY A 519 6.96 -31.69 -25.45
N VAL A 520 6.79 -32.35 -26.58
CA VAL A 520 6.68 -31.65 -27.88
C VAL A 520 5.32 -30.95 -27.98
N GLY A 521 5.33 -29.67 -28.31
CA GLY A 521 4.16 -28.86 -28.65
C GLY A 521 3.75 -29.03 -30.10
N SER A 522 4.63 -28.63 -31.03
CA SER A 522 4.38 -28.76 -32.47
C SER A 522 5.67 -28.87 -33.27
N ILE A 523 5.57 -29.41 -34.48
CA ILE A 523 6.63 -29.31 -35.50
C ILE A 523 6.07 -28.46 -36.64
N ARG A 524 6.81 -27.46 -37.08
CA ARG A 524 6.47 -26.64 -38.24
C ARG A 524 7.49 -26.82 -39.36
N TYR A 525 7.02 -26.84 -40.60
CA TYR A 525 7.89 -26.98 -41.77
C TYR A 525 7.43 -26.15 -42.96
N ARG A 526 8.34 -25.73 -43.83
CA ARG A 526 8.05 -25.10 -45.13
C ARG A 526 8.93 -25.66 -46.23
N ILE A 527 8.47 -25.56 -47.47
CA ILE A 527 9.20 -26.02 -48.66
C ILE A 527 9.34 -24.85 -49.62
N ASP A 528 10.54 -24.66 -50.19
CA ASP A 528 10.85 -23.68 -51.24
C ASP A 528 10.36 -22.26 -50.91
N ASP A 529 10.75 -21.76 -49.72
CA ASP A 529 10.33 -20.45 -49.19
C ASP A 529 8.81 -20.31 -48.96
N GLY A 530 8.06 -21.41 -49.05
CA GLY A 530 6.62 -21.48 -48.86
C GLY A 530 6.10 -21.20 -47.45
N ALA A 531 4.82 -21.49 -47.26
CA ALA A 531 4.15 -21.39 -45.96
C ALA A 531 4.73 -22.37 -44.93
N PHE A 532 4.79 -21.96 -43.66
CA PHE A 532 5.03 -22.89 -42.55
C PHE A 532 3.74 -23.64 -42.19
N TRP A 533 3.76 -24.94 -42.42
CA TRP A 533 2.71 -25.90 -42.09
C TRP A 533 3.00 -26.56 -40.76
N THR A 534 1.95 -26.87 -40.00
CA THR A 534 2.05 -27.78 -38.85
C THR A 534 2.12 -29.20 -39.38
N TYR A 535 3.17 -29.93 -38.99
CA TYR A 535 3.33 -31.34 -39.34
C TYR A 535 2.31 -32.20 -38.60
N SER A 536 1.48 -32.92 -39.34
CA SER A 536 0.44 -33.82 -38.81
C SER A 536 0.59 -35.26 -39.30
N ALA A 537 1.21 -35.45 -40.47
CA ALA A 537 1.50 -36.75 -41.07
C ALA A 537 2.65 -36.61 -42.09
N PRO A 538 3.30 -37.71 -42.50
CA PRO A 538 4.26 -37.68 -43.58
C PRO A 538 3.68 -37.07 -44.86
N PHE A 539 4.46 -36.24 -45.54
CA PHE A 539 4.04 -35.53 -46.76
C PHE A 539 4.96 -35.83 -47.93
N ARG A 540 4.49 -35.55 -49.14
CA ARG A 540 5.23 -35.81 -50.39
C ARG A 540 5.82 -34.52 -50.94
N ILE A 541 7.03 -34.62 -51.49
CA ILE A 541 7.67 -33.59 -52.31
C ILE A 541 7.87 -34.17 -53.72
N ALA A 542 7.32 -33.50 -54.72
CA ALA A 542 7.37 -33.93 -56.13
C ALA A 542 7.70 -32.77 -57.07
N GLY A 543 8.10 -33.12 -58.30
CA GLY A 543 8.61 -32.18 -59.30
C GLY A 543 10.12 -32.30 -59.45
N ALA A 544 10.63 -32.14 -60.68
CA ALA A 544 12.06 -32.19 -60.90
C ALA A 544 12.71 -30.89 -60.39
N GLY A 545 13.67 -30.99 -59.47
CA GLY A 545 14.32 -29.82 -58.88
C GLY A 545 14.99 -30.09 -57.53
N ASN A 546 15.64 -29.06 -57.00
CA ASN A 546 16.16 -29.03 -55.64
C ASN A 546 15.12 -28.36 -54.75
N HIS A 547 14.49 -29.13 -53.87
CA HIS A 547 13.49 -28.61 -52.94
C HIS A 547 14.12 -28.31 -51.58
N ARG A 548 13.99 -27.09 -51.08
CA ARG A 548 14.52 -26.68 -49.78
C ARG A 548 13.46 -26.90 -48.70
N LEU A 549 13.69 -27.83 -47.78
CA LEU A 549 12.85 -28.05 -46.62
C LEU A 549 13.46 -27.35 -45.41
N GLU A 550 12.66 -26.50 -44.77
CA GLU A 550 13.00 -25.86 -43.49
C GLU A 550 12.02 -26.33 -42.42
N TYR A 551 12.50 -26.68 -41.24
CA TYR A 551 11.64 -27.18 -40.16
C TYR A 551 12.21 -26.90 -38.77
N PHE A 552 11.35 -26.81 -37.77
CA PHE A 552 11.69 -26.65 -36.36
C PHE A 552 10.58 -27.20 -35.47
N ALA A 553 10.90 -27.52 -34.22
CA ALA A 553 9.93 -27.87 -33.20
C ALA A 553 9.78 -26.77 -32.13
N THR A 554 8.61 -26.73 -31.51
CA THR A 554 8.32 -25.98 -30.27
C THR A 554 7.81 -26.97 -29.24
N ASP A 555 8.24 -26.86 -27.98
CA ASP A 555 7.76 -27.69 -26.87
C ASP A 555 6.45 -27.14 -26.25
N GLN A 556 5.98 -27.71 -25.14
CA GLN A 556 4.78 -27.23 -24.44
C GLN A 556 5.07 -26.00 -23.54
N ALA A 557 6.32 -25.79 -23.13
CA ALA A 557 6.74 -24.60 -22.38
C ALA A 557 6.92 -23.37 -23.28
N GLY A 558 6.94 -23.54 -24.60
CA GLY A 558 7.13 -22.49 -25.60
C GLY A 558 8.59 -22.29 -26.05
N ASN A 559 9.52 -23.19 -25.70
CA ASN A 559 10.87 -23.14 -26.26
C ASN A 559 10.87 -23.58 -27.72
N GLU A 560 11.46 -22.75 -28.58
CA GLU A 560 11.57 -23.00 -30.01
C GLU A 560 13.00 -23.45 -30.38
N GLU A 561 13.09 -24.55 -31.12
CA GLU A 561 14.33 -25.04 -31.72
C GLU A 561 14.88 -24.07 -32.77
N VAL A 562 16.20 -24.10 -33.02
CA VAL A 562 16.79 -23.42 -34.16
C VAL A 562 16.30 -24.05 -35.47
N LEU A 563 15.97 -23.21 -36.46
CA LEU A 563 15.48 -23.64 -37.76
C LEU A 563 16.49 -24.54 -38.51
N HIS A 564 16.08 -25.77 -38.83
CA HIS A 564 16.83 -26.68 -39.70
C HIS A 564 16.57 -26.38 -41.18
N THR A 565 17.54 -26.69 -42.03
CA THR A 565 17.41 -26.56 -43.49
C THR A 565 18.09 -27.74 -44.19
N ILE A 566 17.36 -28.44 -45.06
CA ILE A 566 17.90 -29.47 -45.94
C ILE A 566 17.46 -29.26 -47.39
N VAL A 567 18.22 -29.76 -48.35
CA VAL A 567 17.86 -29.77 -49.78
C VAL A 567 17.56 -31.20 -50.21
N ILE A 568 16.40 -31.39 -50.83
CA ILE A 568 15.88 -32.67 -51.31
C ILE A 568 15.84 -32.61 -52.85
N PRO A 569 16.83 -33.22 -53.54
CA PRO A 569 16.82 -33.27 -55.00
C PRO A 569 15.89 -34.38 -55.51
N VAL A 570 14.98 -34.02 -56.41
CA VAL A 570 14.04 -34.93 -57.08
C VAL A 570 14.24 -34.81 -58.60
N SER A 571 14.36 -35.93 -59.31
CA SER A 571 14.64 -35.98 -60.76
C SER A 571 13.50 -36.57 -61.60
N GLY A 572 12.41 -37.03 -60.96
CA GLY A 572 11.19 -37.54 -61.61
C GLY A 572 10.05 -36.51 -61.68
N GLY A 573 9.01 -36.77 -62.49
CA GLY A 573 7.82 -35.90 -62.60
C GLY A 573 7.70 -35.07 -63.88
N TRP A 574 8.47 -35.40 -64.93
CA TRP A 574 8.39 -34.73 -66.23
C TRP A 574 6.97 -34.77 -66.82
N GLY A 575 6.36 -33.60 -67.02
CA GLY A 575 5.04 -33.46 -67.63
C GLY A 575 3.86 -33.34 -66.66
N HIS A 576 4.11 -33.26 -65.34
CA HIS A 576 3.08 -32.98 -64.35
C HIS A 576 3.11 -31.49 -63.95
N PRO A 577 2.22 -30.65 -64.49
CA PRO A 577 2.23 -29.22 -64.20
C PRO A 577 1.77 -28.95 -62.75
N PRO A 578 2.42 -28.01 -62.02
CA PRO A 578 2.03 -27.67 -60.66
C PRO A 578 0.65 -26.98 -60.62
N PRO A 579 -0.06 -27.04 -59.47
CA PRO A 579 -1.33 -26.36 -59.31
C PRO A 579 -1.15 -24.84 -59.39
N ILE A 580 -2.16 -24.15 -59.94
CA ILE A 580 -2.24 -22.68 -59.98
C ILE A 580 -3.39 -22.19 -59.10
N VAL A 581 -3.29 -20.96 -58.60
CA VAL A 581 -4.37 -20.31 -57.84
C VAL A 581 -4.85 -19.07 -58.58
N LEU A 582 -6.16 -18.95 -58.74
CA LEU A 582 -6.81 -17.74 -59.22
C LEU A 582 -7.25 -16.91 -58.02
N PHE A 583 -6.74 -15.69 -57.94
CA PHE A 583 -7.12 -14.69 -56.93
C PHE A 583 -8.32 -13.88 -57.41
N HIS A 584 -9.30 -13.70 -56.54
CA HIS A 584 -10.43 -12.80 -56.76
C HIS A 584 -10.71 -11.97 -55.50
N ALA A 585 -10.88 -10.66 -55.68
CA ALA A 585 -11.24 -9.72 -54.62
C ALA A 585 -12.54 -9.00 -54.99
N SER A 586 -13.49 -8.95 -54.05
CA SER A 586 -14.78 -8.30 -54.21
C SER A 586 -15.00 -7.22 -53.16
N GLY A 587 -15.25 -6.00 -53.61
CA GLY A 587 -15.54 -4.84 -52.77
C GLY A 587 -15.98 -3.67 -53.65
N THR A 588 -16.34 -2.54 -53.04
CA THR A 588 -16.72 -1.32 -53.77
C THR A 588 -15.45 -0.61 -54.25
N PRO A 589 -15.20 -0.51 -55.56
CA PRO A 589 -14.02 0.19 -56.07
C PRO A 589 -14.13 1.69 -55.80
N GLY A 590 -13.09 2.27 -55.25
CA GLY A 590 -12.85 3.71 -55.20
C GLY A 590 -11.96 4.18 -56.36
N GLU A 591 -11.36 5.34 -56.19
CA GLU A 591 -10.41 5.89 -57.14
C GLU A 591 -8.98 5.35 -56.92
N ASN A 592 -8.12 5.48 -57.94
CA ASN A 592 -6.68 5.16 -57.86
C ASN A 592 -6.35 3.74 -57.36
N GLY A 593 -7.24 2.77 -57.59
CA GLY A 593 -7.02 1.36 -57.21
C GLY A 593 -7.38 1.01 -55.77
N TRP A 594 -7.93 1.95 -55.00
CA TRP A 594 -8.41 1.71 -53.63
C TRP A 594 -9.80 1.08 -53.60
N TYR A 595 -10.09 0.30 -52.57
CA TYR A 595 -11.46 -0.12 -52.22
C TYR A 595 -12.03 0.78 -51.12
N ILE A 596 -13.28 1.22 -51.28
CA ILE A 596 -14.02 2.05 -50.32
C ILE A 596 -15.09 1.26 -49.55
N SER A 597 -14.87 -0.05 -49.41
CA SER A 597 -15.59 -0.95 -48.50
C SER A 597 -14.64 -2.03 -48.02
N THR A 598 -15.05 -2.86 -47.06
CA THR A 598 -14.34 -4.13 -46.81
C THR A 598 -14.25 -4.96 -48.09
N VAL A 599 -13.19 -5.77 -48.21
CA VAL A 599 -12.91 -6.60 -49.38
C VAL A 599 -13.06 -8.07 -48.99
N ASP A 600 -13.90 -8.81 -49.71
CA ASP A 600 -13.97 -10.27 -49.66
C ASP A 600 -12.94 -10.88 -50.63
N VAL A 601 -12.00 -11.66 -50.12
CA VAL A 601 -11.01 -12.37 -50.92
C VAL A 601 -11.43 -13.84 -51.07
N SER A 602 -11.44 -14.31 -52.31
CA SER A 602 -11.60 -15.73 -52.64
C SER A 602 -10.44 -16.24 -53.50
N LEU A 603 -9.97 -17.44 -53.17
CA LEU A 603 -8.87 -18.13 -53.85
C LEU A 603 -9.42 -19.42 -54.48
N THR A 604 -9.28 -19.57 -55.80
CA THR A 604 -9.77 -20.75 -56.51
C THR A 604 -8.60 -21.51 -57.10
N PRO A 605 -8.30 -22.74 -56.63
CA PRO A 605 -7.21 -23.49 -57.20
C PRO A 605 -7.64 -24.19 -58.49
N SER A 606 -6.71 -24.39 -59.41
CA SER A 606 -6.90 -25.17 -60.64
C SER A 606 -5.72 -26.10 -60.83
N SER A 607 -6.02 -27.36 -61.16
CA SER A 607 -5.03 -28.35 -61.56
C SER A 607 -5.46 -29.01 -62.86
N SER A 608 -4.54 -29.12 -63.83
CA SER A 608 -4.85 -29.65 -65.17
C SER A 608 -4.83 -31.19 -65.25
N ASN A 609 -4.51 -31.88 -64.15
CA ASN A 609 -4.40 -33.34 -64.05
C ASN A 609 -5.53 -34.01 -63.23
N GLY A 610 -6.45 -33.23 -62.64
CA GLY A 610 -7.54 -33.73 -61.79
C GLY A 610 -7.20 -34.00 -60.32
N SER A 611 -5.97 -33.71 -59.86
CA SER A 611 -5.60 -33.73 -58.44
C SER A 611 -6.40 -32.69 -57.64
N THR A 612 -6.67 -32.91 -56.36
CA THR A 612 -7.35 -31.92 -55.49
C THR A 612 -6.31 -31.05 -54.78
N PRO A 613 -6.12 -29.78 -55.17
CA PRO A 613 -5.16 -28.88 -54.53
C PRO A 613 -5.67 -28.28 -53.22
N SER A 614 -4.76 -28.07 -52.28
CA SER A 614 -4.94 -27.24 -51.07
C SER A 614 -4.22 -25.90 -51.25
N ILE A 615 -4.68 -24.85 -50.55
CA ILE A 615 -4.09 -23.51 -50.58
C ILE A 615 -3.75 -23.08 -49.16
N ALA A 616 -2.55 -22.55 -48.94
CA ALA A 616 -2.25 -21.71 -47.78
C ALA A 616 -2.16 -20.24 -48.20
N TYR A 617 -2.65 -19.34 -47.34
CA TYR A 617 -2.54 -17.90 -47.52
C TYR A 617 -2.14 -17.21 -46.22
N ARG A 618 -1.60 -15.99 -46.31
CA ARG A 618 -1.45 -15.07 -45.18
C ARG A 618 -1.80 -13.65 -45.60
N VAL A 619 -2.14 -12.82 -44.62
CA VAL A 619 -2.31 -11.38 -44.77
C VAL A 619 -1.12 -10.72 -44.07
N ASP A 620 -0.38 -9.89 -44.81
CA ASP A 620 0.83 -9.21 -44.37
C ASP A 620 1.88 -10.21 -43.85
N ASP A 621 2.50 -9.90 -42.71
CA ASP A 621 3.45 -10.76 -42.01
C ASP A 621 2.76 -11.72 -41.02
N GLY A 622 1.44 -11.87 -41.10
CA GLY A 622 0.67 -12.79 -40.27
C GLY A 622 1.01 -14.28 -40.51
N PRO A 623 0.53 -15.17 -39.63
CA PRO A 623 0.72 -16.60 -39.81
C PRO A 623 0.03 -17.10 -41.09
N TRP A 624 0.60 -18.13 -41.70
CA TRP A 624 -0.03 -18.82 -42.81
C TRP A 624 -1.24 -19.65 -42.33
N VAL A 625 -2.34 -19.55 -43.06
CA VAL A 625 -3.63 -20.17 -42.78
C VAL A 625 -4.04 -21.05 -43.96
N LEU A 626 -4.54 -22.26 -43.67
CA LEU A 626 -5.14 -23.11 -44.69
C LEU A 626 -6.46 -22.48 -45.17
N TYR A 627 -6.59 -22.27 -46.47
CA TYR A 627 -7.77 -21.68 -47.07
C TYR A 627 -8.96 -22.66 -47.01
N SER A 628 -10.01 -22.28 -46.29
CA SER A 628 -11.24 -23.06 -46.13
C SER A 628 -12.50 -22.38 -46.69
N GLY A 629 -12.36 -21.15 -47.19
CA GLY A 629 -13.46 -20.30 -47.67
C GLY A 629 -13.01 -18.85 -47.82
N SER A 630 -13.86 -18.00 -48.39
CA SER A 630 -13.55 -16.57 -48.53
C SER A 630 -13.39 -15.89 -47.17
N PHE A 631 -12.63 -14.80 -47.15
CA PHE A 631 -12.35 -14.03 -45.94
C PHE A 631 -12.34 -12.53 -46.22
N GLN A 632 -12.69 -11.75 -45.19
CA GLN A 632 -12.74 -10.29 -45.26
C GLN A 632 -11.39 -9.68 -44.87
N VAL A 633 -10.93 -8.70 -45.64
CA VAL A 633 -9.75 -7.88 -45.34
C VAL A 633 -10.23 -6.50 -44.86
N PRO A 634 -9.80 -6.06 -43.66
CA PRO A 634 -10.22 -4.77 -43.08
C PRO A 634 -9.54 -3.57 -43.78
N GLN A 635 -9.89 -2.35 -43.35
CA GLN A 635 -9.23 -1.13 -43.82
C GLN A 635 -7.73 -1.15 -43.51
N GLY A 636 -6.93 -0.73 -44.49
CA GLY A 636 -5.47 -0.72 -44.43
C GLY A 636 -4.85 -1.00 -45.79
N ARG A 637 -3.52 -0.97 -45.82
CA ARG A 637 -2.73 -1.55 -46.91
C ARG A 637 -2.32 -2.94 -46.51
N HIS A 638 -2.65 -3.92 -47.35
CA HIS A 638 -2.43 -5.33 -47.07
C HIS A 638 -1.68 -6.02 -48.21
N LEU A 639 -0.90 -7.04 -47.89
CA LEU A 639 -0.28 -7.96 -48.85
C LEU A 639 -0.83 -9.37 -48.65
N ILE A 640 -1.56 -9.89 -49.64
CA ILE A 640 -2.10 -11.25 -49.59
C ILE A 640 -1.12 -12.20 -50.29
N SER A 641 -0.40 -13.01 -49.52
CA SER A 641 0.48 -14.05 -50.06
C SER A 641 -0.22 -15.41 -50.03
N PHE A 642 -0.11 -16.21 -51.10
CA PHE A 642 -0.73 -17.54 -51.18
C PHE A 642 0.05 -18.52 -52.07
N GLN A 643 -0.09 -19.82 -51.79
CA GLN A 643 0.54 -20.92 -52.55
C GLN A 643 -0.35 -22.16 -52.51
N ALA A 644 -0.40 -22.92 -53.61
CA ALA A 644 -1.11 -24.21 -53.67
C ALA A 644 -0.16 -25.41 -53.69
N SER A 645 -0.66 -26.53 -53.19
CA SER A 645 -0.05 -27.86 -53.30
C SER A 645 -1.10 -28.90 -53.72
N ASP A 646 -0.74 -29.89 -54.53
CA ASP A 646 -1.65 -30.98 -54.87
C ASP A 646 -1.44 -32.26 -54.04
N SER A 647 -2.32 -33.25 -54.22
CA SER A 647 -2.27 -34.55 -53.53
C SER A 647 -1.03 -35.39 -53.85
N ASP A 648 -0.33 -35.08 -54.94
CA ASP A 648 0.88 -35.77 -55.38
C ASP A 648 2.17 -35.10 -54.89
N GLY A 649 2.05 -33.91 -54.29
CA GLY A 649 3.15 -33.16 -53.65
C GLY A 649 3.81 -32.11 -54.54
N PHE A 650 3.18 -31.71 -55.66
CA PHE A 650 3.68 -30.64 -56.51
C PHE A 650 3.25 -29.27 -55.96
N LEU A 651 4.19 -28.34 -55.90
CA LEU A 651 3.97 -26.98 -55.40
C LEU A 651 3.81 -25.99 -56.54
N GLY A 652 2.76 -25.15 -56.44
CA GLY A 652 2.61 -23.96 -57.26
C GLY A 652 3.59 -22.86 -56.88
N SER A 653 3.82 -21.92 -57.79
CA SER A 653 4.59 -20.71 -57.47
C SER A 653 3.88 -19.89 -56.39
N MET A 654 4.65 -19.35 -55.45
CA MET A 654 4.11 -18.38 -54.49
C MET A 654 3.66 -17.11 -55.22
N GLN A 655 2.48 -16.62 -54.85
CA GLN A 655 1.94 -15.36 -55.34
C GLN A 655 1.75 -14.38 -54.18
N SER A 656 1.84 -13.09 -54.46
CA SER A 656 1.58 -12.02 -53.49
C SER A 656 0.88 -10.85 -54.18
N ILE A 657 -0.29 -10.48 -53.68
CA ILE A 657 -1.17 -9.47 -54.27
C ILE A 657 -1.41 -8.36 -53.25
N PRO A 658 -1.06 -7.09 -53.55
CA PRO A 658 -1.40 -5.97 -52.67
C PRO A 658 -2.89 -5.64 -52.74
N LEU A 659 -3.47 -5.23 -51.61
CA LEU A 659 -4.82 -4.70 -51.48
C LEU A 659 -4.79 -3.40 -50.67
N ASP A 660 -5.25 -2.32 -51.28
CA ASP A 660 -5.38 -1.01 -50.64
C ASP A 660 -6.86 -0.74 -50.34
N ILE A 661 -7.21 -0.64 -49.06
CA ILE A 661 -8.60 -0.52 -48.58
C ILE A 661 -8.71 0.70 -47.67
N ASP A 662 -9.54 1.66 -48.05
CA ASP A 662 -9.83 2.83 -47.25
C ASP A 662 -11.27 3.31 -47.47
N PHE A 663 -12.10 3.09 -46.46
CA PHE A 663 -13.50 3.53 -46.46
C PHE A 663 -13.76 4.58 -45.38
N THR A 664 -12.70 5.17 -44.83
CA THR A 664 -12.81 6.31 -43.93
C THR A 664 -12.70 7.60 -44.75
N PRO A 665 -13.74 8.46 -44.77
CA PRO A 665 -13.63 9.72 -45.48
C PRO A 665 -12.57 10.64 -44.85
N PRO A 666 -11.81 11.41 -45.68
CA PRO A 666 -10.86 12.39 -45.18
C PRO A 666 -11.57 13.49 -44.39
N LYS A 667 -10.88 14.08 -43.40
CA LYS A 667 -11.42 15.16 -42.56
C LYS A 667 -10.63 16.45 -42.72
N VAL A 668 -11.31 17.58 -42.76
CA VAL A 668 -10.68 18.90 -42.57
C VAL A 668 -10.55 19.17 -41.07
N VAL A 669 -9.33 19.35 -40.59
CA VAL A 669 -9.00 19.42 -39.15
C VAL A 669 -8.93 20.87 -38.64
N LYS A 670 -8.45 21.79 -39.48
CA LYS A 670 -8.36 23.21 -39.13
C LYS A 670 -8.76 24.01 -40.33
N ALA A 671 -9.72 24.91 -40.18
CA ALA A 671 -9.93 26.04 -41.08
C ALA A 671 -9.77 27.29 -40.21
N THR A 672 -8.99 28.26 -40.67
CA THR A 672 -8.86 29.52 -39.93
C THR A 672 -10.21 30.22 -39.96
N ALA A 673 -10.87 30.35 -38.79
CA ALA A 673 -12.05 31.19 -38.66
C ALA A 673 -11.59 32.64 -38.85
N ILE A 674 -12.02 33.24 -39.95
CA ILE A 674 -11.79 34.67 -40.18
C ILE A 674 -12.97 35.38 -39.53
N GLY A 675 -12.71 36.26 -38.58
CA GLY A 675 -13.73 37.19 -38.08
C GLY A 675 -14.14 38.18 -39.18
N ASP A 676 -14.88 39.23 -38.82
CA ASP A 676 -15.28 40.25 -39.78
C ASP A 676 -14.06 40.84 -40.50
N VAL A 677 -13.99 40.63 -41.82
CA VAL A 677 -12.90 41.13 -42.67
C VAL A 677 -13.18 42.60 -42.98
N VAL A 678 -12.44 43.50 -42.34
CA VAL A 678 -12.56 44.96 -42.52
C VAL A 678 -11.56 45.54 -43.54
N GLY A 679 -10.72 44.70 -44.16
CA GLY A 679 -9.78 45.06 -45.23
C GLY A 679 -10.15 44.44 -46.59
N PRO A 680 -9.46 44.80 -47.69
CA PRO A 680 -9.83 44.33 -49.03
C PRO A 680 -9.55 42.83 -49.29
N ASP A 681 -8.61 42.23 -48.55
CA ASP A 681 -8.20 40.82 -48.70
C ASP A 681 -8.14 40.10 -47.34
N ALA A 682 -8.42 38.79 -47.35
CA ALA A 682 -8.18 37.91 -46.21
C ALA A 682 -7.61 36.55 -46.64
N THR A 683 -6.66 36.01 -45.87
CA THR A 683 -6.09 34.68 -46.11
C THR A 683 -6.84 33.63 -45.33
N VAL A 684 -7.49 32.70 -46.05
CA VAL A 684 -8.02 31.45 -45.47
C VAL A 684 -6.93 30.40 -45.56
N SER A 685 -6.66 29.69 -44.46
CA SER A 685 -5.81 28.50 -44.48
C SER A 685 -6.53 27.33 -43.84
N TRP A 686 -6.30 26.13 -44.38
CA TRP A 686 -6.82 24.90 -43.82
C TRP A 686 -5.80 23.76 -43.88
N THR A 687 -6.05 22.76 -43.06
CA THR A 687 -5.35 21.47 -43.09
C THR A 687 -6.38 20.36 -42.95
N GLY A 688 -6.25 19.32 -43.76
CA GLY A 688 -6.97 18.07 -43.63
C GLY A 688 -6.06 16.93 -43.23
N THR A 689 -6.68 15.81 -42.89
CA THR A 689 -6.00 14.57 -42.56
C THR A 689 -6.81 13.40 -43.09
N ASP A 690 -6.08 12.39 -43.55
CA ASP A 690 -6.57 11.04 -43.72
C ASP A 690 -5.49 10.08 -43.21
N GLN A 691 -5.90 9.00 -42.54
CA GLN A 691 -4.97 8.11 -41.83
C GLN A 691 -4.46 6.95 -42.69
N VAL A 692 -5.05 6.66 -43.86
CA VAL A 692 -4.77 5.44 -44.63
C VAL A 692 -4.42 5.74 -46.09
N SER A 693 -5.34 6.30 -46.88
CA SER A 693 -5.08 6.63 -48.29
C SER A 693 -4.41 7.99 -48.49
N GLY A 694 -4.49 8.88 -47.48
CA GLY A 694 -4.02 10.25 -47.58
C GLY A 694 -5.04 11.16 -48.27
N LEU A 695 -4.64 12.39 -48.61
CA LEU A 695 -5.54 13.37 -49.22
C LEU A 695 -5.30 13.47 -50.72
N ALA A 696 -6.31 13.16 -51.52
CA ALA A 696 -6.28 13.37 -52.97
C ALA A 696 -6.26 14.87 -53.35
N GLY A 697 -6.87 15.72 -52.53
CA GLY A 697 -6.89 17.17 -52.74
C GLY A 697 -7.91 17.89 -51.83
N TYR A 698 -7.98 19.20 -51.97
CA TYR A 698 -9.01 20.03 -51.33
C TYR A 698 -9.89 20.66 -52.40
N GLN A 699 -11.20 20.76 -52.13
CA GLN A 699 -12.14 21.54 -52.93
C GLN A 699 -12.64 22.70 -52.08
N VAL A 700 -12.60 23.91 -52.64
CA VAL A 700 -12.97 25.15 -51.95
C VAL A 700 -14.08 25.81 -52.75
N SER A 701 -15.10 26.30 -52.05
CA SER A 701 -16.12 27.15 -52.66
C SER A 701 -16.19 28.49 -51.93
N VAL A 702 -16.25 29.56 -52.71
CA VAL A 702 -16.53 30.92 -52.22
C VAL A 702 -17.87 31.35 -52.80
N ASP A 703 -18.81 31.75 -51.94
CA ASP A 703 -20.16 32.19 -52.31
C ASP A 703 -20.94 31.20 -53.22
N GLY A 704 -20.78 29.91 -52.96
CA GLY A 704 -21.46 28.84 -53.71
C GLY A 704 -20.88 28.57 -55.10
N ARG A 705 -19.72 29.16 -55.44
CA ARG A 705 -18.96 28.85 -56.66
C ARG A 705 -17.65 28.15 -56.31
N PRO A 706 -17.20 27.15 -57.09
CA PRO A 706 -15.89 26.55 -56.91
C PRO A 706 -14.79 27.59 -57.16
N TYR A 707 -13.77 27.60 -56.30
CA TYR A 707 -12.57 28.42 -56.44
C TYR A 707 -11.47 27.67 -57.19
#